data_AF-A0A4Y8VL55-F1
#
_entry.id   AF-A0A4Y8VL55-F1
#
_cell.length_a   1.000
_cell.length_b   1.000
_cell.length_c   1.000
_cell.angle_alpha   90.00
_cell.angle_beta   90.00
_cell.angle_gamma   90.00
#
_symmetry.space_group_name_H-M   'P 1'
#
loop_
_entity.id
_entity.type
_entity.pdbx_description
1 polymer ?
#
loop_
_entity_poly.entity_id
_entity_poly.type
_entity_poly.pdbx_seq_one_letter_code
_entity_poly.pdbx_strand_id
1 'polypeptide(L)'
;MQANDIVSENPQSTVVAQYERTTPRAEAYQSEAELEQGMIAQLQRQGYEYAHIHHEDELIQNLRLQLEKLNGFHFSDNEWERFFKAEIANEGKGIVDKAETIQRDNIKAFTLDDGTQKNIYLIDQQDPPHNSTQVINQYEVNDGKRPNRYDVTILVNGLPLVHIELKRRGVSLKEAFNQINRYGRESFWAGCSLYEYVQIFVISNGTETKYYSNTTRDSHIREQAKQGKKPRQKTCNSFEFTSYWADAKNKVLGDLEDFTATFLTRHSLLNILTKFCVFTDQKILMVMRPYQIAATEKLLNQIEIAHNAKLYGTRDAGGYIWHTTGSGKTLTSFKAAQLASKLPYIEKVLFVVDRKDLDYQTMKEYDRFQKGAANGNTSTKELEKQLNNSKSRIIITTIQKLANFIKKNPDHDIYRKEVVMIFDECHRSQFGDMHTAITKRFKKYYLFGFTGTPIFVENISASSKGTLKTTEDVFGKRLHAYTIVDAIRDHNVLKFRVAYISTMKEKENVKDDQVWGIEEEEALKDDRRITNVSQYILDHFDQQTKRASSYTFSKLINIEEVVTDKKKKVEEERQKTRLSGFNSIFAVQSIDFAKLYYNKLKELQVEQPENKRLKVATIFSYAPNEEVADGEEDEDNDSTDGLDQSSRDFLEAAIKDYNLMFNTAYDTSSEKFPNYYKDVSQRMKNREIDLLIVVNMFLTGFDATTLNTLWVDKNLRYHGLLQAYSRTNRILNSVKTYGNIVCFRNLEDATNKCLALFGDPTAKGVSILRPFEDYFDGYDEVTEDENGEERQEHVKGYTEYLEELRELAQPGEMPLTDADKKQFIKLFGGILKIRNLLTSFDQFAEQDPLSERDLQDYTSIYLSLRDWAKENAESGDKTNINDDIEFEMELVKQVEVNIDYILFLVQQMQGDRADIAELTIQINKAIDSSPDLRDKKDLINRFIESLTPDSQVTDKWKEYVDAEKRKEFERIVSEEHLKEGPAKEFIETAWERGYVPEGGLELNAIMPPINPFDPNANREGKLQKVLGKIKGFFGKFFEIAGGEF
;
A
#
# COMPACT_ATOMS: atom_id res chain seq x y z
N MET A 1 -43.26 3.75 -22.59
CA MET A 1 -41.98 3.23 -23.12
C MET A 1 -41.11 4.42 -23.46
N GLN A 2 -40.35 4.91 -22.48
CA GLN A 2 -39.22 5.81 -22.75
C GLN A 2 -38.08 4.93 -23.24
N ALA A 3 -37.44 5.31 -24.34
CA ALA A 3 -36.28 4.62 -24.86
C ALA A 3 -35.14 4.76 -23.83
N ASN A 4 -34.72 3.64 -23.26
CA ASN A 4 -33.53 3.60 -22.42
C ASN A 4 -32.33 3.97 -23.31
N ASP A 5 -31.54 4.96 -22.92
CA ASP A 5 -30.21 5.22 -23.50
C ASP A 5 -29.28 4.09 -23.07
N ILE A 6 -29.38 2.96 -23.77
CA ILE A 6 -28.48 1.83 -23.58
C ILE A 6 -27.20 2.19 -24.33
N VAL A 7 -26.15 2.58 -23.58
CA VAL A 7 -24.76 2.41 -24.03
C VAL A 7 -24.66 0.95 -24.44
N SER A 8 -24.37 0.65 -25.71
CA SER A 8 -24.31 -0.71 -26.28
C SER A 8 -23.69 -1.69 -25.28
N GLU A 9 -24.55 -2.39 -24.54
CA GLU A 9 -24.16 -3.25 -23.44
C GLU A 9 -23.74 -4.58 -24.05
N ASN A 10 -22.46 -4.92 -23.95
CA ASN A 10 -22.06 -6.30 -24.14
C ASN A 10 -22.41 -7.04 -22.83
N PRO A 11 -23.38 -7.98 -22.83
CA PRO A 11 -23.73 -8.75 -21.64
C PRO A 11 -22.58 -9.65 -21.14
N GLN A 12 -21.43 -9.65 -21.82
CA GLN A 12 -20.23 -10.42 -21.47
C GLN A 12 -19.08 -9.57 -20.90
N SER A 13 -19.24 -8.26 -20.70
CA SER A 13 -18.14 -7.40 -20.24
C SER A 13 -18.59 -6.39 -19.19
N THR A 14 -18.03 -6.50 -18.00
CA THR A 14 -18.22 -5.58 -16.86
C THR A 14 -17.44 -4.29 -17.06
N VAL A 15 -16.23 -4.40 -17.63
CA VAL A 15 -15.39 -3.26 -18.00
C VAL A 15 -15.60 -2.96 -19.48
N VAL A 16 -15.99 -1.72 -19.78
CA VAL A 16 -16.19 -1.26 -21.16
C VAL A 16 -14.88 -1.31 -21.95
N ALA A 17 -14.94 -1.72 -23.22
CA ALA A 17 -13.74 -1.87 -24.04
C ALA A 17 -13.07 -0.51 -24.35
N GLN A 18 -13.89 0.50 -24.62
CA GLN A 18 -13.55 1.89 -24.82
C GLN A 18 -14.79 2.70 -24.47
N TYR A 19 -14.61 3.83 -23.80
CA TYR A 19 -15.68 4.76 -23.49
C TYR A 19 -15.42 6.10 -24.18
N GLU A 20 -16.43 6.58 -24.90
CA GLU A 20 -16.45 7.92 -25.48
C GLU A 20 -17.62 8.66 -24.87
N ARG A 21 -17.34 9.83 -24.30
CA ARG A 21 -18.35 10.66 -23.65
C ARG A 21 -19.34 11.16 -24.69
N THR A 22 -20.62 10.99 -24.43
CA THR A 22 -21.70 11.43 -25.32
C THR A 22 -22.42 12.69 -24.83
N THR A 23 -22.26 13.05 -23.57
CA THR A 23 -22.82 14.28 -22.96
C THR A 23 -21.78 15.39 -22.86
N PRO A 24 -22.08 16.61 -23.32
CA PRO A 24 -21.18 17.74 -23.15
C PRO A 24 -21.02 18.09 -21.67
N ARG A 25 -19.79 18.47 -21.28
CA ARG A 25 -19.45 18.84 -19.90
C ARG A 25 -20.25 20.09 -19.49
N ALA A 26 -20.82 20.08 -18.30
CA ALA A 26 -21.46 21.27 -17.74
C ALA A 26 -20.42 22.39 -17.51
N GLU A 27 -20.61 23.55 -18.13
CA GLU A 27 -19.72 24.71 -17.98
C GLU A 27 -20.03 25.56 -16.73
N ALA A 28 -21.21 25.35 -16.12
CA ALA A 28 -21.67 26.08 -14.94
C ALA A 28 -21.25 25.41 -13.62
N TYR A 29 -21.13 26.23 -12.57
CA TYR A 29 -20.98 25.75 -11.20
C TYR A 29 -22.14 24.80 -10.83
N GLN A 30 -21.79 23.63 -10.30
CA GLN A 30 -22.75 22.61 -9.84
C GLN A 30 -22.63 22.45 -8.32
N SER A 31 -23.75 22.57 -7.62
CA SER A 31 -23.89 22.25 -6.21
C SER A 31 -23.93 20.73 -5.97
N GLU A 32 -23.71 20.29 -4.72
CA GLU A 32 -23.84 18.88 -4.32
C GLU A 32 -25.23 18.32 -4.63
N ALA A 33 -26.29 19.10 -4.38
CA ALA A 33 -27.66 18.70 -4.67
C ALA A 33 -27.93 18.51 -6.17
N GLU A 34 -27.32 19.33 -7.03
CA GLU A 34 -27.44 19.19 -8.49
C GLU A 34 -26.68 17.95 -9.00
N LEU A 35 -25.49 17.67 -8.45
CA LEU A 35 -24.74 16.44 -8.75
C LEU A 35 -25.54 15.20 -8.32
N GLU A 36 -26.10 15.22 -7.12
CA GLU A 36 -26.96 14.17 -6.57
C GLU A 36 -28.18 13.92 -7.47
N GLN A 37 -28.92 14.97 -7.83
CA GLN A 37 -30.10 14.87 -8.67
C GLN A 37 -29.76 14.37 -10.09
N GLY A 38 -28.67 14.86 -10.68
CA GLY A 38 -28.18 14.41 -11.99
C GLY A 38 -27.82 12.92 -11.99
N MET A 39 -27.11 12.48 -10.94
CA MET A 39 -26.74 11.08 -10.74
C MET A 39 -27.97 10.17 -10.59
N ILE A 40 -28.92 10.53 -9.73
CA ILE A 40 -30.15 9.74 -9.53
C ILE A 40 -30.95 9.63 -10.83
N ALA A 41 -31.10 10.73 -11.57
CA ALA A 41 -31.79 10.73 -12.85
C ALA A 41 -31.11 9.79 -13.87
N GLN A 42 -29.77 9.75 -13.89
CA GLN A 42 -29.02 8.83 -14.73
C GLN A 42 -29.20 7.36 -14.31
N LEU A 43 -29.14 7.07 -13.02
CA LEU A 43 -29.40 5.72 -12.49
C LEU A 43 -30.82 5.25 -12.85
N GLN A 44 -31.82 6.12 -12.76
CA GLN A 44 -33.19 5.79 -13.18
C GLN A 44 -33.26 5.44 -14.68
N ARG A 45 -32.55 6.18 -15.54
CA ARG A 45 -32.44 5.86 -16.99
C ARG A 45 -31.75 4.51 -17.24
N GLN A 46 -30.85 4.10 -16.35
CA GLN A 46 -30.16 2.80 -16.39
C GLN A 46 -30.96 1.66 -15.73
N GLY A 47 -32.20 1.93 -15.32
CA GLY A 47 -33.11 0.92 -14.81
C GLY A 47 -33.06 0.70 -13.30
N TYR A 48 -32.49 1.63 -12.53
CA TYR A 48 -32.63 1.64 -11.08
C TYR A 48 -34.00 2.19 -10.70
N GLU A 49 -34.67 1.54 -9.76
CA GLU A 49 -35.91 2.06 -9.17
C GLU A 49 -35.54 3.09 -8.09
N TYR A 50 -36.09 4.31 -8.17
CA TYR A 50 -35.94 5.30 -7.11
C TYR A 50 -36.95 4.98 -6.01
N ALA A 51 -36.47 4.63 -4.82
CA ALA A 51 -37.31 4.30 -3.68
C ALA A 51 -37.32 5.47 -2.68
N HIS A 52 -38.52 5.95 -2.36
CA HIS A 52 -38.73 7.01 -1.37
C HIS A 52 -38.64 6.42 0.05
N ILE A 53 -37.42 6.25 0.55
CA ILE A 53 -37.13 5.68 1.86
C ILE A 53 -36.31 6.69 2.66
N HIS A 54 -36.88 7.22 3.73
CA HIS A 54 -36.23 8.22 4.59
C HIS A 54 -36.07 7.73 6.03
N HIS A 55 -36.76 6.64 6.39
CA HIS A 55 -36.75 6.08 7.74
C HIS A 55 -36.46 4.58 7.75
N GLU A 56 -36.04 4.10 8.91
CA GLU A 56 -35.59 2.72 9.09
C GLU A 56 -36.68 1.68 8.85
N ASP A 57 -37.89 1.93 9.35
CA ASP A 57 -39.03 1.02 9.17
C ASP A 57 -39.38 0.82 7.69
N GLU A 58 -39.27 1.89 6.89
CA GLU A 58 -39.49 1.85 5.44
C GLU A 58 -38.42 1.00 4.74
N LEU A 59 -37.16 1.08 5.20
CA LEU A 59 -36.06 0.27 4.68
C LEU A 59 -36.27 -1.22 4.98
N ILE A 60 -36.69 -1.56 6.21
CA ILE A 60 -36.98 -2.94 6.61
C ILE A 60 -38.16 -3.51 5.81
N GLN A 61 -39.22 -2.71 5.63
CA GLN A 61 -40.38 -3.13 4.84
C GLN A 61 -40.01 -3.34 3.37
N ASN A 62 -39.22 -2.44 2.79
CA ASN A 62 -38.73 -2.61 1.42
C ASN A 62 -37.85 -3.86 1.29
N LEU A 63 -36.95 -4.11 2.24
CA LEU A 63 -36.14 -5.33 2.26
C LEU A 63 -36.99 -6.60 2.23
N ARG A 64 -38.06 -6.67 3.06
CA ARG A 64 -38.99 -7.80 3.03
C ARG A 64 -39.56 -8.01 1.63
N LEU A 65 -40.13 -6.96 1.03
CA LEU A 65 -40.76 -7.03 -0.29
C LEU A 65 -39.79 -7.50 -1.38
N GLN A 66 -38.55 -7.01 -1.37
CA GLN A 66 -37.56 -7.40 -2.37
C GLN A 66 -37.07 -8.85 -2.18
N LEU A 67 -36.91 -9.31 -0.93
CA LEU A 67 -36.57 -10.71 -0.66
C LEU A 67 -37.72 -11.66 -1.01
N GLU A 68 -38.97 -11.27 -0.73
CA GLU A 68 -40.16 -12.00 -1.15
C GLU A 68 -40.22 -12.16 -2.68
N LYS A 69 -39.94 -11.06 -3.40
CA LYS A 69 -39.88 -11.03 -4.87
C LYS A 69 -38.78 -11.94 -5.42
N LEU A 70 -37.57 -11.88 -4.88
CA LEU A 70 -36.42 -12.69 -5.32
C LEU A 70 -36.68 -14.19 -5.12
N ASN A 71 -37.36 -14.56 -4.03
CA ASN A 71 -37.54 -15.95 -3.62
C ASN A 71 -38.91 -16.55 -4.01
N GLY A 72 -39.76 -15.75 -4.66
CA GLY A 72 -41.11 -16.14 -5.09
C GLY A 72 -41.98 -16.65 -3.93
N PHE A 73 -41.96 -15.99 -2.77
CA PHE A 73 -42.88 -16.29 -1.65
C PHE A 73 -43.11 -15.09 -0.76
N HIS A 74 -44.12 -15.18 0.11
CA HIS A 74 -44.42 -14.17 1.11
C HIS A 74 -44.15 -14.71 2.51
N PHE A 75 -43.53 -13.89 3.35
CA PHE A 75 -43.38 -14.21 4.77
C PHE A 75 -44.69 -13.90 5.51
N SER A 76 -45.02 -14.68 6.53
CA SER A 76 -45.90 -14.21 7.61
C SER A 76 -45.17 -13.15 8.44
N ASP A 77 -45.89 -12.33 9.21
CA ASP A 77 -45.23 -11.31 10.06
C ASP A 77 -44.31 -11.95 11.11
N ASN A 78 -44.72 -13.10 11.67
CA ASN A 78 -43.91 -13.87 12.62
C ASN A 78 -42.67 -14.47 11.95
N GLU A 79 -42.81 -14.99 10.73
CA GLU A 79 -41.68 -15.53 9.96
C GLU A 79 -40.68 -14.44 9.61
N TRP A 80 -41.16 -13.28 9.16
CA TRP A 80 -40.32 -12.14 8.84
C TRP A 80 -39.56 -11.66 10.07
N GLU A 81 -40.23 -11.48 11.21
CA GLU A 81 -39.58 -11.04 12.44
C GLU A 81 -38.52 -12.04 12.91
N ARG A 82 -38.82 -13.35 12.85
CA ARG A 82 -37.87 -14.42 13.17
C ARG A 82 -36.67 -14.41 12.24
N PHE A 83 -36.91 -14.34 10.93
CA PHE A 83 -35.86 -14.32 9.91
C PHE A 83 -34.98 -13.08 10.02
N PHE A 84 -35.60 -11.91 10.13
CA PHE A 84 -34.94 -10.62 10.23
C PHE A 84 -34.03 -10.58 11.45
N LYS A 85 -34.52 -10.91 12.66
CA LYS A 85 -33.72 -10.88 13.89
C LYS A 85 -32.61 -11.94 13.91
N ALA A 86 -32.87 -13.15 13.40
CA ALA A 86 -31.91 -14.24 13.47
C ALA A 86 -30.80 -14.14 12.41
N GLU A 87 -31.17 -13.82 11.16
CA GLU A 87 -30.27 -13.92 10.01
C GLU A 87 -29.77 -12.57 9.48
N ILE A 88 -30.62 -11.53 9.51
CA ILE A 88 -30.32 -10.22 8.93
C ILE A 88 -29.75 -9.24 9.96
N ALA A 89 -30.53 -8.86 10.97
CA ALA A 89 -30.22 -7.84 11.98
C ALA A 89 -29.74 -8.45 13.31
N ASN A 90 -29.01 -9.58 13.24
CA ASN A 90 -28.48 -10.22 14.42
C ASN A 90 -27.41 -9.35 15.11
N GLU A 91 -27.68 -8.93 16.35
CA GLU A 91 -26.82 -8.05 17.17
C GLU A 91 -25.41 -8.62 17.41
N GLY A 92 -25.22 -9.94 17.27
CA GLY A 92 -23.92 -10.59 17.43
C GLY A 92 -23.03 -10.59 16.17
N LYS A 93 -23.56 -10.15 15.01
CA LYS A 93 -22.85 -10.13 13.73
C LYS A 93 -22.55 -8.68 13.33
N GLY A 94 -21.27 -8.36 13.11
CA GLY A 94 -20.86 -7.03 12.63
C GLY A 94 -20.58 -6.99 11.13
N ILE A 95 -20.04 -5.88 10.64
CA ILE A 95 -19.63 -5.61 9.23
C ILE A 95 -18.97 -6.80 8.55
N VAL A 96 -18.01 -7.42 9.24
CA VAL A 96 -17.22 -8.52 8.70
C VAL A 96 -18.09 -9.76 8.45
N ASP A 97 -19.02 -10.06 9.35
CA ASP A 97 -19.94 -11.18 9.25
C ASP A 97 -21.04 -10.92 8.22
N LYS A 98 -21.47 -9.65 8.06
CA LYS A 98 -22.40 -9.25 6.99
C LYS A 98 -21.74 -9.36 5.61
N ALA A 99 -20.48 -8.96 5.47
CA ALA A 99 -19.71 -9.17 4.24
C ALA A 99 -19.55 -10.67 3.92
N GLU A 100 -19.25 -11.50 4.94
CA GLU A 100 -19.23 -12.96 4.78
C GLU A 100 -20.59 -13.53 4.33
N THR A 101 -21.69 -12.99 4.88
CA THR A 101 -23.06 -13.34 4.49
C THR A 101 -23.32 -13.03 3.01
N ILE A 102 -22.92 -11.86 2.51
CA ILE A 102 -23.12 -11.54 1.08
C ILE A 102 -22.22 -12.35 0.16
N GLN A 103 -20.98 -12.60 0.56
CA GLN A 103 -19.95 -13.17 -0.32
C GLN A 103 -19.89 -14.70 -0.31
N ARG A 104 -20.25 -15.34 0.82
CA ARG A 104 -20.11 -16.81 1.01
C ARG A 104 -21.38 -17.50 1.50
N ASP A 105 -22.18 -16.84 2.33
CA ASP A 105 -23.35 -17.42 3.01
C ASP A 105 -24.65 -16.68 2.64
N ASN A 106 -24.85 -16.50 1.33
CA ASN A 106 -25.93 -15.70 0.74
C ASN A 106 -27.26 -16.46 0.61
N ILE A 107 -27.30 -17.72 1.08
CA ILE A 107 -28.47 -18.59 1.05
C ILE A 107 -28.73 -19.11 2.45
N LYS A 108 -29.89 -18.80 3.01
CA LYS A 108 -30.27 -19.15 4.38
C LYS A 108 -31.33 -20.25 4.39
N ALA A 109 -31.01 -21.39 4.99
CA ALA A 109 -32.03 -22.40 5.26
C ALA A 109 -32.96 -21.90 6.38
N PHE A 110 -34.25 -21.80 6.10
CA PHE A 110 -35.25 -21.27 7.01
C PHE A 110 -36.44 -22.22 7.11
N THR A 111 -36.87 -22.50 8.33
CA THR A 111 -38.10 -23.27 8.60
C THR A 111 -39.28 -22.32 8.61
N LEU A 112 -40.27 -22.55 7.76
CA LEU A 112 -41.54 -21.84 7.74
C LEU A 112 -42.45 -22.30 8.89
N ASP A 113 -43.50 -21.55 9.18
CA ASP A 113 -44.43 -21.84 10.28
C ASP A 113 -45.22 -23.15 10.07
N ASP A 114 -45.35 -23.60 8.81
CA ASP A 114 -45.94 -24.90 8.45
C ASP A 114 -44.96 -26.09 8.62
N GLY A 115 -43.72 -25.82 9.05
CA GLY A 115 -42.66 -26.81 9.26
C GLY A 115 -41.85 -27.15 8.00
N THR A 116 -42.15 -26.56 6.84
CA THR A 116 -41.38 -26.76 5.62
C THR A 116 -40.04 -26.03 5.67
N GLN A 117 -39.01 -26.62 5.08
CA GLN A 117 -37.67 -26.03 4.96
C GLN A 117 -37.56 -25.32 3.61
N LYS A 118 -37.14 -24.05 3.60
CA LYS A 118 -36.91 -23.28 2.38
C LYS A 118 -35.56 -22.59 2.42
N ASN A 119 -34.90 -22.52 1.26
CA ASN A 119 -33.65 -21.77 1.09
C ASN A 119 -33.98 -20.34 0.64
N ILE A 120 -33.69 -19.37 1.49
CA ILE A 120 -33.89 -17.94 1.23
C ILE A 120 -32.61 -17.34 0.68
N TYR A 121 -32.63 -16.92 -0.58
CA TYR A 121 -31.56 -16.19 -1.22
C TYR A 121 -31.60 -14.72 -0.80
N LEU A 122 -30.45 -14.16 -0.44
CA LEU A 122 -30.28 -12.73 -0.19
C LEU A 122 -29.80 -12.00 -1.45
N ILE A 123 -28.94 -12.66 -2.20
CA ILE A 123 -28.44 -12.22 -3.50
C ILE A 123 -28.24 -13.44 -4.39
N ASP A 124 -28.72 -13.37 -5.62
CA ASP A 124 -28.49 -14.38 -6.64
C ASP A 124 -27.13 -14.14 -7.31
N GLN A 125 -26.14 -14.93 -6.91
CA GLN A 125 -24.80 -14.87 -7.49
C GLN A 125 -24.67 -15.71 -8.77
N GLN A 126 -25.64 -16.60 -9.05
CA GLN A 126 -25.60 -17.46 -10.25
C GLN A 126 -26.17 -16.71 -11.45
N ASP A 127 -27.25 -15.96 -11.25
CA ASP A 127 -27.87 -15.10 -12.25
C ASP A 127 -27.95 -13.65 -11.74
N PRO A 128 -26.87 -12.84 -11.85
CA PRO A 128 -26.84 -11.48 -11.33
C PRO A 128 -28.02 -10.59 -11.78
N PRO A 129 -28.47 -10.61 -13.05
CA PRO A 129 -29.66 -9.87 -13.50
C PRO A 129 -30.98 -10.15 -12.75
N HIS A 130 -31.11 -11.30 -12.08
CA HIS A 130 -32.28 -11.65 -11.28
C HIS A 130 -32.46 -10.73 -10.06
N ASN A 131 -31.39 -10.09 -9.60
CA ASN A 131 -31.42 -9.17 -8.47
C ASN A 131 -32.06 -7.82 -8.85
N SER A 132 -32.88 -7.28 -7.93
CA SER A 132 -33.42 -5.93 -8.05
C SER A 132 -32.41 -4.88 -7.57
N THR A 133 -32.44 -3.71 -8.19
CA THR A 133 -31.56 -2.58 -7.85
C THR A 133 -32.39 -1.33 -7.64
N GLN A 134 -32.25 -0.70 -6.48
CA GLN A 134 -32.94 0.53 -6.12
C GLN A 134 -31.91 1.59 -5.71
N VAL A 135 -32.27 2.86 -5.85
CA VAL A 135 -31.48 3.99 -5.35
C VAL A 135 -32.32 4.80 -4.37
N ILE A 136 -31.72 5.15 -3.24
CA ILE A 136 -32.29 6.03 -2.21
C ILE A 136 -31.32 7.18 -1.97
N ASN A 137 -31.84 8.29 -1.45
CA ASN A 137 -31.04 9.45 -1.09
C ASN A 137 -31.53 10.08 0.21
N GLN A 138 -30.64 10.83 0.86
CA GLN A 138 -30.97 11.67 2.01
C GLN A 138 -31.62 10.88 3.16
N TYR A 139 -31.08 9.69 3.44
CA TYR A 139 -31.51 8.86 4.55
C TYR A 139 -30.97 9.43 5.87
N GLU A 140 -31.85 9.65 6.85
CA GLU A 140 -31.50 10.21 8.15
C GLU A 140 -31.72 9.18 9.27
N VAL A 141 -30.69 9.00 10.11
CA VAL A 141 -30.79 8.15 11.31
C VAL A 141 -31.02 9.04 12.53
N ASN A 142 -32.21 8.95 13.11
CA ASN A 142 -32.62 9.79 14.25
C ASN A 142 -32.05 9.34 15.61
N ASP A 143 -31.52 8.12 15.71
CA ASP A 143 -31.01 7.53 16.97
C ASP A 143 -29.50 7.76 17.21
N GLY A 144 -28.81 8.53 16.36
CA GLY A 144 -27.41 8.90 16.55
C GLY A 144 -27.20 10.08 17.50
N LYS A 145 -25.97 10.26 18.02
CA LYS A 145 -25.61 11.44 18.86
C LYS A 145 -25.81 12.79 18.14
N ARG A 146 -25.87 12.78 16.80
CA ARG A 146 -26.17 13.90 15.90
C ARG A 146 -26.96 13.38 14.69
N PRO A 147 -27.92 14.15 14.12
CA PRO A 147 -28.59 13.79 12.88
C PRO A 147 -27.56 13.82 11.74
N ASN A 148 -27.32 12.67 11.12
CA ASN A 148 -26.42 12.53 9.98
C ASN A 148 -27.22 12.12 8.75
N ARG A 149 -26.97 12.80 7.64
CA ARG A 149 -27.66 12.62 6.35
C ARG A 149 -26.74 11.88 5.40
N TYR A 150 -27.19 10.75 4.88
CA TYR A 150 -26.45 9.99 3.86
C TYR A 150 -26.86 10.45 2.47
N ASP A 151 -25.88 10.76 1.61
CA ASP A 151 -26.16 11.35 0.29
C ASP A 151 -26.92 10.37 -0.61
N VAL A 152 -26.24 9.33 -1.12
CA VAL A 152 -26.84 8.35 -2.03
C VAL A 152 -26.48 6.93 -1.61
N THR A 153 -27.47 6.03 -1.61
CA THR A 153 -27.26 4.61 -1.30
C THR A 153 -27.95 3.75 -2.36
N ILE A 154 -27.23 2.74 -2.85
CA ILE A 154 -27.79 1.74 -3.77
C ILE A 154 -28.15 0.49 -2.99
N LEU A 155 -29.41 0.09 -3.12
CA LEU A 155 -29.95 -1.13 -2.55
C LEU A 155 -29.94 -2.24 -3.60
N VAL A 156 -29.48 -3.43 -3.22
CA VAL A 156 -29.61 -4.66 -4.02
C VAL A 156 -30.50 -5.62 -3.26
N ASN A 157 -31.64 -5.99 -3.84
CA ASN A 157 -32.71 -6.71 -3.16
C ASN A 157 -33.11 -6.07 -1.81
N GLY A 158 -33.09 -4.73 -1.74
CA GLY A 158 -33.40 -3.96 -0.53
C GLY A 158 -32.27 -3.85 0.49
N LEU A 159 -31.13 -4.55 0.31
CA LEU A 159 -29.95 -4.42 1.18
C LEU A 159 -29.04 -3.27 0.72
N PRO A 160 -28.58 -2.38 1.61
CA PRO A 160 -27.63 -1.32 1.25
C PRO A 160 -26.24 -1.93 0.99
N LEU A 161 -25.86 -2.07 -0.28
CA LEU A 161 -24.57 -2.68 -0.66
C LEU A 161 -23.55 -1.66 -1.18
N VAL A 162 -23.99 -0.51 -1.68
CA VAL A 162 -23.11 0.58 -2.10
C VAL A 162 -23.56 1.89 -1.47
N HIS A 163 -22.62 2.61 -0.90
CA HIS A 163 -22.85 3.94 -0.37
C HIS A 163 -21.94 4.95 -1.07
N ILE A 164 -22.50 6.10 -1.42
CA ILE A 164 -21.87 7.11 -2.25
C ILE A 164 -21.93 8.44 -1.51
N GLU A 165 -20.77 9.02 -1.24
CA GLU A 165 -20.63 10.35 -0.65
C GLU A 165 -20.21 11.33 -1.74
N LEU A 166 -20.96 12.43 -1.84
CA LEU A 166 -20.76 13.46 -2.84
C LEU A 166 -20.21 14.73 -2.19
N LYS A 167 -19.33 15.41 -2.92
CA LYS A 167 -18.79 16.71 -2.58
C LYS A 167 -18.94 17.68 -3.72
N ARG A 168 -19.02 18.97 -3.38
CA ARG A 168 -18.97 20.04 -4.38
C ARG A 168 -17.64 19.97 -5.14
N ARG A 169 -17.66 20.35 -6.43
CA ARG A 169 -16.45 20.46 -7.24
C ARG A 169 -15.48 21.46 -6.57
N GLY A 170 -14.20 21.09 -6.52
CA GLY A 170 -13.14 21.87 -5.86
C GLY A 170 -12.68 21.33 -4.51
N VAL A 171 -13.52 20.57 -3.82
CA VAL A 171 -13.18 19.93 -2.53
C VAL A 171 -12.34 18.67 -2.76
N SER A 172 -11.33 18.45 -1.90
CA SER A 172 -10.50 17.25 -1.94
C SER A 172 -11.30 15.99 -1.60
N LEU A 173 -11.13 14.92 -2.39
CA LEU A 173 -11.75 13.62 -2.11
C LEU A 173 -11.35 13.03 -0.74
N LYS A 174 -10.22 13.46 -0.17
CA LYS A 174 -9.82 13.05 1.19
C LYS A 174 -10.83 13.49 2.24
N GLU A 175 -11.53 14.59 2.03
CA GLU A 175 -12.57 15.05 2.95
C GLU A 175 -13.78 14.13 2.94
N ALA A 176 -14.27 13.75 1.76
CA ALA A 176 -15.34 12.76 1.60
C ALA A 176 -14.95 11.45 2.30
N PHE A 177 -13.70 10.99 2.12
CA PHE A 177 -13.17 9.82 2.80
C PHE A 177 -13.16 9.97 4.34
N ASN A 178 -12.74 11.14 4.84
CA ASN A 178 -12.71 11.43 6.27
C ASN A 178 -14.11 11.56 6.89
N GLN A 179 -15.08 12.06 6.13
CA GLN A 179 -16.48 12.18 6.57
C GLN A 179 -17.12 10.81 6.75
N ILE A 180 -16.92 9.88 5.81
CA ILE A 180 -17.36 8.48 5.97
C ILE A 180 -16.70 7.83 7.20
N ASN A 181 -15.45 8.21 7.54
CA ASN A 181 -14.79 7.74 8.76
C ASN A 181 -15.42 8.29 10.04
N ARG A 182 -15.93 9.53 10.03
CA ARG A 182 -16.67 10.13 11.15
C ARG A 182 -18.01 9.42 11.36
N TYR A 183 -18.77 9.17 10.29
CA TYR A 183 -20.07 8.47 10.39
C TYR A 183 -19.96 7.11 11.10
N GLY A 184 -18.91 6.35 10.80
CA GLY A 184 -18.65 5.05 11.40
C GLY A 184 -18.38 5.07 12.91
N ARG A 185 -18.07 6.23 13.52
CA ARG A 185 -17.87 6.36 14.98
C ARG A 185 -19.11 6.84 15.72
N GLU A 186 -20.03 7.51 15.03
CA GLU A 186 -21.06 8.34 15.68
C GLU A 186 -22.51 7.93 15.39
N SER A 187 -22.80 7.21 14.28
CA SER A 187 -24.19 7.09 13.78
C SER A 187 -24.49 5.94 12.80
N PHE A 188 -23.52 5.49 11.98
CA PHE A 188 -23.75 4.50 10.92
C PHE A 188 -24.26 3.14 11.45
N TRP A 189 -24.07 2.90 12.75
CA TRP A 189 -24.42 1.67 13.47
C TRP A 189 -25.54 1.87 14.50
N ALA A 190 -26.09 3.08 14.65
CA ALA A 190 -27.26 3.31 15.48
C ALA A 190 -28.50 2.86 14.68
N GLY A 191 -29.31 1.95 15.21
CA GLY A 191 -30.47 1.33 14.53
C GLY A 191 -30.30 -0.17 14.22
N CYS A 192 -31.02 -0.72 13.24
CA CYS A 192 -31.12 -2.16 12.91
C CYS A 192 -29.91 -2.79 12.19
N SER A 193 -28.72 -2.18 12.22
CA SER A 193 -27.47 -2.71 11.63
C SER A 193 -27.46 -2.92 10.10
N LEU A 194 -28.49 -2.53 9.34
CA LEU A 194 -28.56 -2.82 7.89
C LEU A 194 -27.42 -2.18 7.08
N TYR A 195 -26.96 -0.99 7.45
CA TYR A 195 -25.83 -0.33 6.79
C TYR A 195 -24.48 -1.05 7.02
N GLU A 196 -24.41 -2.08 7.88
CA GLU A 196 -23.25 -2.98 7.98
C GLU A 196 -23.07 -3.86 6.74
N TYR A 197 -24.12 -4.00 5.91
CA TYR A 197 -24.07 -4.74 4.66
C TYR A 197 -23.34 -4.02 3.53
N VAL A 198 -22.99 -2.73 3.68
CA VAL A 198 -22.27 -1.98 2.65
C VAL A 198 -20.99 -2.72 2.27
N GLN A 199 -20.82 -3.03 0.99
CA GLN A 199 -19.65 -3.71 0.45
C GLN A 199 -18.65 -2.70 -0.14
N ILE A 200 -19.18 -1.71 -0.86
CA ILE A 200 -18.40 -0.72 -1.63
C ILE A 200 -18.80 0.70 -1.19
N PHE A 201 -17.79 1.53 -0.93
CA PHE A 201 -17.96 2.97 -0.83
C PHE A 201 -17.47 3.63 -2.11
N VAL A 202 -18.19 4.67 -2.54
CA VAL A 202 -17.80 5.56 -3.62
C VAL A 202 -17.71 6.97 -3.04
N ILE A 203 -16.65 7.68 -3.39
CA ILE A 203 -16.46 9.09 -3.05
C ILE A 203 -16.28 9.86 -4.35
N SER A 204 -16.99 10.98 -4.49
CA SER A 204 -16.88 11.83 -5.66
C SER A 204 -16.97 13.30 -5.29
N ASN A 205 -16.24 14.16 -6.00
CA ASN A 205 -16.43 15.61 -5.98
C ASN A 205 -17.01 16.12 -7.30
N GLY A 206 -17.60 15.23 -8.11
CA GLY A 206 -18.06 15.50 -9.47
C GLY A 206 -16.98 15.35 -10.53
N THR A 207 -15.74 15.80 -10.27
CA THR A 207 -14.63 15.75 -11.25
C THR A 207 -13.82 14.46 -11.14
N GLU A 208 -13.58 14.03 -9.90
CA GLU A 208 -12.88 12.79 -9.59
C GLU A 208 -13.80 11.88 -8.80
N THR A 209 -13.75 10.59 -9.11
CA THR A 209 -14.56 9.57 -8.46
C THR A 209 -13.69 8.35 -8.16
N LYS A 210 -13.70 7.92 -6.89
CA LYS A 210 -12.95 6.75 -6.44
C LYS A 210 -13.85 5.80 -5.66
N TYR A 211 -13.48 4.52 -5.65
CA TYR A 211 -14.18 3.49 -4.90
C TYR A 211 -13.22 2.65 -4.04
N TYR A 212 -13.76 2.05 -2.97
CA TYR A 212 -13.02 1.17 -2.05
C TYR A 212 -13.97 0.24 -1.27
N SER A 213 -13.42 -0.80 -0.64
CA SER A 213 -14.20 -1.80 0.11
C SER A 213 -14.40 -1.45 1.59
N ASN A 214 -15.54 -1.84 2.17
CA ASN A 214 -15.91 -1.51 3.56
C ASN A 214 -14.98 -2.13 4.62
N THR A 215 -14.50 -3.37 4.46
CA THR A 215 -13.63 -3.99 5.48
C THR A 215 -12.23 -3.37 5.53
N THR A 216 -11.74 -2.82 4.42
CA THR A 216 -10.49 -2.03 4.37
C THR A 216 -10.64 -0.77 5.22
N ARG A 217 -11.84 -0.17 5.22
CA ARG A 217 -12.19 0.94 6.11
C ARG A 217 -12.38 0.53 7.57
N ASP A 218 -13.15 -0.52 7.87
CA ASP A 218 -13.37 -0.98 9.27
C ASP A 218 -12.05 -1.40 9.94
N SER A 219 -11.15 -2.05 9.19
CA SER A 219 -9.80 -2.31 9.68
C SER A 219 -9.00 -1.03 9.94
N HIS A 220 -9.06 -0.01 9.07
CA HIS A 220 -8.49 1.32 9.34
C HIS A 220 -9.03 1.97 10.62
N ILE A 221 -10.36 1.97 10.79
CA ILE A 221 -11.03 2.59 11.93
C ILE A 221 -10.70 1.83 13.22
N ARG A 222 -10.68 0.49 13.19
CA ARG A 222 -10.23 -0.35 14.32
C ARG A 222 -8.75 -0.16 14.63
N GLU A 223 -7.90 0.05 13.62
CA GLU A 223 -6.48 0.39 13.81
C GLU A 223 -6.29 1.76 14.49
N GLN A 224 -7.23 2.69 14.30
CA GLN A 224 -7.25 3.98 15.00
C GLN A 224 -7.93 3.90 16.38
N ALA A 225 -8.97 3.08 16.55
CA ALA A 225 -9.78 2.97 17.77
C ALA A 225 -9.21 1.99 18.81
N LYS A 226 -8.45 0.97 18.39
CA LYS A 226 -7.77 0.01 19.28
C LYS A 226 -6.42 0.55 19.75
N GLN A 227 -6.44 1.63 20.52
CA GLN A 227 -5.43 1.86 21.57
C GLN A 227 -5.68 0.92 22.77
N GLY A 228 -6.04 -0.35 22.54
CA GLY A 228 -6.42 -1.26 23.60
C GLY A 228 -6.79 -2.64 23.08
N LYS A 229 -5.97 -3.63 23.44
CA LYS A 229 -6.07 -5.08 23.15
C LYS A 229 -5.66 -5.52 21.74
N LYS A 230 -4.44 -6.08 21.71
CA LYS A 230 -3.73 -6.87 20.68
C LYS A 230 -3.76 -6.32 19.24
N PRO A 231 -2.60 -5.94 18.68
CA PRO A 231 -2.49 -5.59 17.27
C PRO A 231 -2.45 -6.86 16.40
N ARG A 232 -3.26 -6.92 15.34
CA ARG A 232 -3.02 -7.83 14.21
C ARG A 232 -3.03 -7.04 12.91
N GLN A 233 -2.09 -7.41 12.03
CA GLN A 233 -1.85 -6.97 10.64
C GLN A 233 -2.25 -5.53 10.27
N LYS A 234 -1.24 -4.66 10.09
CA LYS A 234 -1.41 -3.49 9.22
C LYS A 234 -1.89 -3.97 7.86
N THR A 235 -3.02 -3.43 7.40
CA THR A 235 -3.51 -3.61 6.03
C THR A 235 -3.61 -2.27 5.31
N CYS A 236 -3.85 -2.36 4.00
CA CYS A 236 -3.82 -1.33 2.95
C CYS A 236 -4.87 -0.21 3.12
N ASN A 237 -4.79 0.57 4.18
CA ASN A 237 -5.98 1.18 4.80
C ASN A 237 -6.09 2.71 4.73
N SER A 238 -5.29 3.36 3.90
CA SER A 238 -5.24 4.82 3.73
C SER A 238 -5.90 5.28 2.42
N PHE A 239 -6.15 6.58 2.25
CA PHE A 239 -6.79 7.14 1.03
C PHE A 239 -6.06 6.69 -0.26
N GLU A 240 -4.76 6.42 -0.17
CA GLU A 240 -3.90 5.91 -1.23
C GLU A 240 -4.35 4.54 -1.80
N PHE A 241 -5.23 3.80 -1.10
CA PHE A 241 -5.76 2.52 -1.58
C PHE A 241 -7.16 2.61 -2.20
N THR A 242 -7.72 3.81 -2.30
CA THR A 242 -8.90 4.08 -3.12
C THR A 242 -8.54 3.95 -4.60
N SER A 243 -9.43 3.37 -5.41
CA SER A 243 -9.16 3.09 -6.82
C SER A 243 -10.06 3.93 -7.73
N TYR A 244 -9.50 4.42 -8.84
CA TYR A 244 -10.30 4.98 -9.93
C TYR A 244 -10.94 3.84 -10.75
N TRP A 245 -12.07 4.14 -11.39
CA TRP A 245 -12.61 3.30 -12.45
C TRP A 245 -11.96 3.66 -13.79
N ALA A 246 -11.88 2.69 -14.71
CA ALA A 246 -11.24 2.85 -16.00
C ALA A 246 -11.85 1.92 -17.04
N ASP A 247 -11.64 2.23 -18.32
CA ASP A 247 -11.96 1.32 -19.42
C ASP A 247 -10.90 0.20 -19.58
N ALA A 248 -11.11 -0.72 -20.53
CA ALA A 248 -10.20 -1.83 -20.79
C ALA A 248 -8.86 -1.41 -21.46
N LYS A 249 -8.69 -0.13 -21.80
CA LYS A 249 -7.44 0.50 -22.24
C LYS A 249 -6.74 1.23 -21.09
N ASN A 250 -7.23 1.10 -19.86
CA ASN A 250 -6.74 1.75 -18.66
C ASN A 250 -6.92 3.28 -18.65
N LYS A 251 -7.82 3.84 -19.48
CA LYS A 251 -8.19 5.26 -19.41
C LYS A 251 -9.10 5.49 -18.22
N VAL A 252 -8.66 6.35 -17.28
CA VAL A 252 -9.42 6.69 -16.07
C VAL A 252 -10.70 7.43 -16.43
N LEU A 253 -11.80 7.00 -15.82
CA LEU A 253 -13.14 7.60 -15.92
C LEU A 253 -13.48 8.29 -14.60
N GLY A 254 -12.91 9.48 -14.40
CA GLY A 254 -12.97 10.21 -13.14
C GLY A 254 -14.28 10.99 -12.92
N ASP A 255 -14.87 11.54 -13.98
CA ASP A 255 -16.07 12.38 -13.87
C ASP A 255 -17.28 11.53 -13.42
N LEU A 256 -18.12 12.10 -12.56
CA LEU A 256 -19.23 11.38 -11.94
C LEU A 256 -20.25 10.85 -12.97
N GLU A 257 -20.48 11.59 -14.06
CA GLU A 257 -21.39 11.16 -15.13
C GLU A 257 -20.86 9.92 -15.85
N ASP A 258 -19.57 9.92 -16.19
CA ASP A 258 -18.88 8.84 -16.89
C ASP A 258 -18.77 7.59 -16.00
N PHE A 259 -18.47 7.79 -14.72
CA PHE A 259 -18.47 6.74 -13.71
C PHE A 259 -19.86 6.12 -13.55
N THR A 260 -20.91 6.94 -13.48
CA THR A 260 -22.29 6.46 -13.41
C THR A 260 -22.71 5.74 -14.69
N ALA A 261 -22.26 6.22 -15.85
CA ALA A 261 -22.53 5.62 -17.16
C ALA A 261 -21.91 4.23 -17.33
N THR A 262 -20.89 3.89 -16.54
CA THR A 262 -20.09 2.68 -16.71
C THR A 262 -20.11 1.78 -15.48
N PHE A 263 -19.50 2.21 -14.36
CA PHE A 263 -19.39 1.43 -13.13
C PHE A 263 -20.75 1.11 -12.49
N LEU A 264 -21.67 2.09 -12.49
CA LEU A 264 -23.00 1.96 -11.87
C LEU A 264 -24.08 1.49 -12.84
N THR A 265 -23.73 0.93 -13.99
CA THR A 265 -24.71 0.17 -14.77
C THR A 265 -25.12 -1.08 -13.97
N ARG A 266 -26.38 -1.53 -14.12
CA ARG A 266 -26.88 -2.68 -13.38
C ARG A 266 -26.01 -3.92 -13.57
N HIS A 267 -25.63 -4.23 -14.80
CA HIS A 267 -24.77 -5.37 -15.11
C HIS A 267 -23.39 -5.24 -14.47
N SER A 268 -22.72 -4.10 -14.65
CA SER A 268 -21.37 -3.92 -14.12
C SER A 268 -21.35 -3.98 -12.60
N LEU A 269 -22.24 -3.23 -11.93
CA LEU A 269 -22.30 -3.20 -10.47
C LEU A 269 -22.59 -4.58 -9.89
N LEU A 270 -23.60 -5.29 -10.41
CA LEU A 270 -23.98 -6.61 -9.90
C LEU A 270 -22.87 -7.64 -10.14
N ASN A 271 -22.20 -7.62 -11.29
CA ASN A 271 -21.03 -8.48 -11.52
C ASN A 271 -19.87 -8.13 -10.58
N ILE A 272 -19.62 -6.84 -10.29
CA ILE A 272 -18.57 -6.46 -9.34
C ILE A 272 -18.88 -7.03 -7.96
N LEU A 273 -20.10 -6.82 -7.46
CA LEU A 273 -20.52 -7.28 -6.13
C LEU A 273 -20.53 -8.81 -5.99
N THR A 274 -20.95 -9.54 -7.03
CA THR A 274 -21.14 -11.01 -6.98
C THR A 274 -19.94 -11.81 -7.48
N LYS A 275 -19.20 -11.28 -8.46
CA LYS A 275 -18.10 -11.98 -9.12
C LYS A 275 -16.75 -11.36 -8.82
N PHE A 276 -16.57 -10.04 -8.76
CA PHE A 276 -15.23 -9.42 -8.70
C PHE A 276 -14.84 -8.84 -7.33
N CYS A 277 -15.66 -9.08 -6.31
CA CYS A 277 -15.25 -9.01 -4.92
C CYS A 277 -14.53 -10.30 -4.49
N VAL A 278 -13.51 -10.14 -3.64
CA VAL A 278 -12.74 -11.24 -3.05
C VAL A 278 -12.79 -11.09 -1.54
N PHE A 279 -13.52 -12.00 -0.89
CA PHE A 279 -13.53 -12.12 0.56
C PHE A 279 -12.52 -13.19 1.00
N THR A 280 -11.44 -12.73 1.61
CA THR A 280 -10.32 -13.56 2.08
C THR A 280 -10.68 -14.33 3.36
N ASP A 281 -9.93 -15.39 3.68
CA ASP A 281 -10.11 -16.15 4.93
C ASP A 281 -9.68 -15.38 6.19
N GLN A 282 -8.90 -14.30 6.01
CA GLN A 282 -8.64 -13.32 7.05
C GLN A 282 -9.81 -12.36 7.26
N LYS A 283 -10.96 -12.64 6.62
CA LYS A 283 -12.18 -11.85 6.66
C LYS A 283 -12.02 -10.40 6.18
N ILE A 284 -11.19 -10.21 5.14
CA ILE A 284 -11.00 -8.94 4.45
C ILE A 284 -11.63 -9.04 3.06
N LEU A 285 -12.54 -8.11 2.76
CA LEU A 285 -13.16 -7.87 1.47
C LEU A 285 -12.27 -6.95 0.63
N MET A 286 -11.94 -7.40 -0.58
CA MET A 286 -11.20 -6.63 -1.59
C MET A 286 -12.06 -6.53 -2.85
N VAL A 287 -12.12 -5.34 -3.44
CA VAL A 287 -12.75 -5.14 -4.76
C VAL A 287 -11.63 -5.12 -5.80
N MET A 288 -11.77 -5.89 -6.87
CA MET A 288 -10.78 -5.89 -7.95
C MET A 288 -10.73 -4.54 -8.69
N ARG A 289 -9.56 -4.20 -9.19
CA ARG A 289 -9.33 -3.02 -10.05
C ARG A 289 -9.79 -3.27 -11.48
N PRO A 290 -10.08 -2.23 -12.28
CA PRO A 290 -10.66 -2.39 -13.62
C PRO A 290 -9.81 -3.29 -14.53
N TYR A 291 -8.49 -3.08 -14.58
CA TYR A 291 -7.57 -3.90 -15.36
C TYR A 291 -7.52 -5.37 -14.93
N GLN A 292 -7.80 -5.66 -13.66
CA GLN A 292 -7.87 -7.03 -13.14
C GLN A 292 -9.17 -7.71 -13.59
N ILE A 293 -10.28 -6.97 -13.56
CA ILE A 293 -11.59 -7.44 -14.04
C ILE A 293 -11.50 -7.70 -15.55
N ALA A 294 -11.02 -6.73 -16.34
CA ALA A 294 -10.87 -6.84 -17.78
C ALA A 294 -9.96 -8.02 -18.18
N ALA A 295 -8.83 -8.22 -17.48
CA ALA A 295 -7.96 -9.38 -17.68
C ALA A 295 -8.67 -10.72 -17.40
N THR A 296 -9.42 -10.79 -16.30
CA THR A 296 -10.16 -11.99 -15.90
C THR A 296 -11.26 -12.33 -16.89
N GLU A 297 -12.04 -11.34 -17.32
CA GLU A 297 -13.11 -11.53 -18.32
C GLU A 297 -12.55 -11.98 -19.66
N LYS A 298 -11.47 -11.35 -20.15
CA LYS A 298 -10.83 -11.77 -21.40
C LYS A 298 -10.27 -13.20 -21.34
N LEU A 299 -9.75 -13.62 -20.19
CA LEU A 299 -9.30 -15.01 -19.99
C LEU A 299 -10.49 -15.99 -20.04
N LEU A 300 -11.57 -15.71 -19.31
CA LEU A 300 -12.77 -16.57 -19.31
C LEU A 300 -13.43 -16.63 -20.69
N ASN A 301 -13.56 -15.49 -21.37
CA ASN A 301 -14.07 -15.42 -22.74
C ASN A 301 -13.19 -16.22 -23.70
N GLN A 302 -11.87 -16.20 -23.51
CA GLN A 302 -10.95 -17.01 -24.32
C GLN A 302 -11.16 -18.52 -24.09
N ILE A 303 -11.43 -18.96 -22.85
CA ILE A 303 -11.79 -20.36 -22.55
C ILE A 303 -13.08 -20.74 -23.27
N GLU A 304 -14.12 -19.90 -23.19
CA GLU A 304 -15.41 -20.17 -23.84
C GLU A 304 -15.30 -20.25 -25.37
N ILE A 305 -14.59 -19.30 -25.99
CA ILE A 305 -14.32 -19.29 -27.43
C ILE A 305 -13.59 -20.57 -27.83
N ALA A 306 -12.54 -20.95 -27.09
CA ALA A 306 -11.73 -22.12 -27.38
C ALA A 306 -12.50 -23.44 -27.17
N HIS A 307 -13.37 -23.52 -26.17
CA HIS A 307 -14.25 -24.67 -25.93
C HIS A 307 -15.24 -24.85 -27.09
N ASN A 308 -15.96 -23.77 -27.44
CA ASN A 308 -16.96 -23.78 -28.50
C ASN A 308 -16.36 -24.12 -29.87
N ALA A 309 -15.18 -23.58 -30.16
CA ALA A 309 -14.44 -23.85 -31.40
C ALA A 309 -13.59 -25.14 -31.34
N LYS A 310 -13.57 -25.85 -30.21
CA LYS A 310 -12.76 -27.07 -29.96
C LYS A 310 -11.27 -26.88 -30.25
N LEU A 311 -10.74 -25.72 -29.90
CA LEU A 311 -9.33 -25.35 -30.09
C LEU A 311 -8.41 -25.86 -28.97
N TYR A 312 -8.94 -26.57 -27.96
CA TYR A 312 -8.16 -27.08 -26.84
C TYR A 312 -6.88 -27.83 -27.29
N GLY A 313 -5.80 -27.64 -26.55
CA GLY A 313 -4.50 -28.20 -26.90
C GLY A 313 -3.74 -27.48 -28.02
N THR A 314 -4.30 -26.40 -28.57
CA THR A 314 -3.62 -25.48 -29.49
C THR A 314 -3.22 -24.19 -28.78
N ARG A 315 -2.30 -23.44 -29.38
CA ARG A 315 -1.89 -22.10 -28.90
C ARG A 315 -3.08 -21.13 -28.86
N ASP A 316 -4.00 -21.24 -29.80
CA ASP A 316 -5.15 -20.33 -29.92
C ASP A 316 -6.22 -20.62 -28.87
N ALA A 317 -6.10 -21.68 -28.07
CA ALA A 317 -6.92 -21.89 -26.89
C ALA A 317 -6.47 -21.09 -25.66
N GLY A 318 -5.25 -20.56 -25.70
CA GLY A 318 -4.62 -19.85 -24.59
C GLY A 318 -4.53 -18.34 -24.80
N GLY A 319 -3.74 -17.71 -23.94
CA GLY A 319 -3.25 -16.35 -24.08
C GLY A 319 -2.43 -15.94 -22.88
N TYR A 320 -1.86 -14.73 -22.90
CA TYR A 320 -1.14 -14.20 -21.73
C TYR A 320 -1.66 -12.83 -21.31
N ILE A 321 -1.49 -12.55 -20.01
CA ILE A 321 -1.80 -11.28 -19.36
C ILE A 321 -0.47 -10.63 -18.99
N TRP A 322 -0.25 -9.44 -19.53
CA TRP A 322 0.92 -8.64 -19.22
C TRP A 322 0.56 -7.58 -18.18
N HIS A 323 0.87 -7.83 -16.93
CA HIS A 323 0.56 -6.93 -15.83
C HIS A 323 1.85 -6.64 -15.06
N THR A 324 2.22 -5.37 -14.91
CA THR A 324 3.50 -4.99 -14.27
C THR A 324 3.67 -5.60 -12.87
N THR A 325 4.92 -5.77 -12.44
CA THR A 325 5.23 -6.37 -11.15
C THR A 325 4.61 -5.52 -10.03
N GLY A 326 3.87 -6.20 -9.15
CA GLY A 326 3.24 -5.53 -8.03
C GLY A 326 1.85 -4.94 -8.26
N SER A 327 1.26 -5.11 -9.44
CA SER A 327 -0.12 -4.68 -9.76
C SER A 327 -1.23 -5.59 -9.21
N GLY A 328 -0.88 -6.67 -8.49
CA GLY A 328 -1.82 -7.67 -7.99
C GLY A 328 -2.12 -8.82 -8.97
N LYS A 329 -1.10 -9.28 -9.70
CA LYS A 329 -1.20 -10.45 -10.61
C LYS A 329 -1.75 -11.70 -9.93
N THR A 330 -1.20 -12.05 -8.77
CA THR A 330 -1.59 -13.21 -7.95
C THR A 330 -3.07 -13.18 -7.55
N LEU A 331 -3.61 -12.02 -7.17
CA LEU A 331 -5.05 -11.86 -6.91
C LEU A 331 -5.88 -12.12 -8.17
N THR A 332 -5.44 -11.56 -9.30
CA THR A 332 -6.13 -11.66 -10.59
C THR A 332 -6.15 -13.09 -11.11
N SER A 333 -4.99 -13.76 -11.11
CA SER A 333 -4.80 -15.12 -11.57
C SER A 333 -5.56 -16.12 -10.68
N PHE A 334 -5.57 -15.91 -9.35
CA PHE A 334 -6.39 -16.69 -8.42
C PHE A 334 -7.88 -16.56 -8.71
N LYS A 335 -8.36 -15.33 -8.90
CA LYS A 335 -9.78 -15.10 -9.16
C LYS A 335 -10.22 -15.70 -10.49
N ALA A 336 -9.39 -15.56 -11.53
CA ALA A 336 -9.59 -16.21 -12.80
C ALA A 336 -9.66 -17.75 -12.65
N ALA A 337 -8.78 -18.35 -11.85
CA ALA A 337 -8.83 -19.78 -11.55
C ALA A 337 -10.14 -20.19 -10.84
N GLN A 338 -10.61 -19.38 -9.88
CA GLN A 338 -11.86 -19.62 -9.16
C GLN A 338 -13.05 -19.61 -10.10
N LEU A 339 -13.15 -18.60 -10.97
CA LEU A 339 -14.24 -18.48 -11.94
C LEU A 339 -14.17 -19.56 -13.02
N ALA A 340 -12.98 -19.87 -13.53
CA ALA A 340 -12.79 -20.96 -14.50
C ALA A 340 -13.19 -22.33 -13.90
N SER A 341 -12.96 -22.55 -12.61
CA SER A 341 -13.35 -23.79 -11.93
C SER A 341 -14.87 -23.96 -11.79
N LYS A 342 -15.65 -22.88 -11.92
CA LYS A 342 -17.12 -22.94 -11.89
C LYS A 342 -17.72 -23.34 -13.24
N LEU A 343 -16.94 -23.30 -14.33
CA LEU A 343 -17.40 -23.75 -15.64
C LEU A 343 -17.69 -25.26 -15.64
N PRO A 344 -18.85 -25.71 -16.16
CA PRO A 344 -19.30 -27.10 -16.00
C PRO A 344 -18.44 -28.10 -16.79
N TYR A 345 -17.83 -27.67 -17.90
CA TYR A 345 -17.00 -28.51 -18.77
C TYR A 345 -15.52 -28.60 -18.35
N ILE A 346 -15.06 -27.75 -17.43
CA ILE A 346 -13.68 -27.76 -16.93
C ILE A 346 -13.56 -28.76 -15.77
N GLU A 347 -12.73 -29.79 -15.90
CA GLU A 347 -12.54 -30.77 -14.82
C GLU A 347 -11.66 -30.21 -13.70
N LYS A 348 -10.50 -29.66 -14.07
CA LYS A 348 -9.48 -29.15 -13.15
C LYS A 348 -8.92 -27.82 -13.62
N VAL A 349 -8.57 -26.98 -12.66
CA VAL A 349 -7.74 -25.79 -12.85
C VAL A 349 -6.42 -26.03 -12.11
N LEU A 350 -5.33 -26.11 -12.86
CA LEU A 350 -3.98 -26.23 -12.33
C LEU A 350 -3.36 -24.84 -12.27
N PHE A 351 -3.05 -24.40 -11.07
CA PHE A 351 -2.27 -23.21 -10.84
C PHE A 351 -0.81 -23.61 -10.70
N VAL A 352 -0.01 -23.24 -11.69
CA VAL A 352 1.39 -23.66 -11.81
C VAL A 352 2.28 -22.46 -11.51
N VAL A 353 3.14 -22.59 -10.51
CA VAL A 353 4.11 -21.55 -10.12
C VAL A 353 5.53 -22.08 -10.27
N ASP A 354 6.49 -21.21 -10.57
CA ASP A 354 7.90 -21.58 -10.44
C ASP A 354 8.31 -21.68 -8.97
N ARG A 355 9.34 -22.47 -8.70
CA ARG A 355 9.89 -22.68 -7.36
C ARG A 355 10.56 -21.43 -6.81
N LYS A 356 11.06 -20.52 -7.66
CA LYS A 356 11.69 -19.25 -7.26
C LYS A 356 10.70 -18.23 -6.73
N ASP A 357 9.56 -18.11 -7.41
CA ASP A 357 8.47 -17.20 -7.02
C ASP A 357 7.54 -17.84 -5.99
N LEU A 358 7.73 -19.12 -5.69
CA LEU A 358 7.13 -19.79 -4.53
C LEU A 358 7.82 -19.34 -3.23
N ASP A 359 7.94 -18.04 -3.05
CA ASP A 359 8.30 -17.45 -1.77
C ASP A 359 7.23 -17.80 -0.73
N TYR A 360 7.63 -17.74 0.55
CA TYR A 360 6.73 -17.80 1.70
C TYR A 360 5.52 -16.85 1.53
N GLN A 361 5.72 -15.73 0.82
CA GLN A 361 4.72 -14.72 0.51
C GLN A 361 3.62 -15.24 -0.45
N THR A 362 3.99 -15.83 -1.59
CA THR A 362 3.05 -16.38 -2.58
C THR A 362 2.19 -17.49 -1.97
N MET A 363 2.79 -18.42 -1.22
CA MET A 363 2.03 -19.44 -0.48
C MET A 363 1.06 -18.83 0.53
N LYS A 364 1.50 -17.82 1.30
CA LYS A 364 0.68 -17.17 2.32
C LYS A 364 -0.46 -16.35 1.71
N GLU A 365 -0.23 -15.72 0.57
CA GLU A 365 -1.27 -15.03 -0.21
C GLU A 365 -2.32 -16.02 -0.70
N TYR A 366 -1.93 -17.20 -1.20
CA TYR A 366 -2.90 -18.22 -1.59
C TYR A 366 -3.67 -18.82 -0.42
N ASP A 367 -2.99 -19.14 0.69
CA ASP A 367 -3.66 -19.62 1.91
C ASP A 367 -4.58 -18.56 2.52
N ARG A 368 -4.31 -17.27 2.26
CA ARG A 368 -5.19 -16.15 2.63
C ARG A 368 -6.47 -16.14 1.80
N PHE A 369 -6.45 -16.60 0.55
CA PHE A 369 -7.66 -16.67 -0.28
C PHE A 369 -8.47 -17.94 -0.06
N GLN A 370 -7.81 -19.08 0.19
CA GLN A 370 -8.46 -20.33 0.52
C GLN A 370 -7.55 -21.23 1.38
N LYS A 371 -7.95 -21.49 2.61
CA LYS A 371 -7.22 -22.24 3.62
C LYS A 371 -6.97 -23.67 3.14
N GLY A 372 -5.71 -24.05 3.05
CA GLY A 372 -5.29 -25.36 2.56
C GLY A 372 -5.26 -25.48 1.04
N ALA A 373 -5.58 -24.41 0.29
CA ALA A 373 -5.25 -24.33 -1.13
C ALA A 373 -3.73 -24.25 -1.32
N ALA A 374 -3.04 -23.54 -0.42
CA ALA A 374 -1.59 -23.51 -0.34
C ALA A 374 -1.02 -24.59 0.58
N ASN A 375 -1.72 -25.72 0.77
CA ASN A 375 -1.08 -26.97 1.20
C ASN A 375 -0.03 -27.32 0.14
N GLY A 376 1.14 -26.68 0.29
CA GLY A 376 2.26 -26.78 -0.60
C GLY A 376 2.49 -28.25 -0.78
N ASN A 377 2.31 -28.70 -2.01
CA ASN A 377 2.29 -30.11 -2.35
C ASN A 377 3.64 -30.71 -1.94
N THR A 378 3.80 -31.19 -0.71
CA THR A 378 5.13 -31.47 -0.13
C THR A 378 5.79 -32.65 -0.83
N SER A 379 4.99 -33.46 -1.53
CA SER A 379 5.46 -34.57 -2.34
C SER A 379 4.58 -34.77 -3.57
N THR A 380 5.11 -35.39 -4.62
CA THR A 380 4.35 -35.77 -5.82
C THR A 380 3.17 -36.69 -5.52
N LYS A 381 3.13 -37.36 -4.35
CA LYS A 381 2.03 -38.25 -3.93
C LYS A 381 0.76 -37.47 -3.57
N GLU A 382 0.90 -36.30 -2.96
CA GLU A 382 -0.26 -35.48 -2.59
C GLU A 382 -0.88 -34.83 -3.85
N LEU A 383 -0.06 -34.47 -4.85
CA LEU A 383 -0.51 -34.00 -6.16
C LEU A 383 -1.37 -35.04 -6.85
N GLU A 384 -0.90 -36.29 -6.86
CA GLU A 384 -1.65 -37.42 -7.43
C GLU A 384 -2.98 -37.64 -6.71
N LYS A 385 -3.00 -37.55 -5.37
CA LYS A 385 -4.25 -37.65 -4.58
C LYS A 385 -5.24 -36.53 -4.91
N GLN A 386 -4.77 -35.31 -5.08
CA GLN A 386 -5.62 -34.16 -5.45
C GLN A 386 -6.16 -34.27 -6.87
N LEU A 387 -5.34 -34.73 -7.82
CA LEU A 387 -5.77 -34.96 -9.20
C LEU A 387 -6.86 -36.03 -9.30
N ASN A 388 -6.79 -37.06 -8.45
CA ASN A 388 -7.80 -38.13 -8.37
C ASN A 388 -9.07 -37.75 -7.59
N ASN A 389 -9.03 -36.69 -6.76
CA ASN A 389 -10.17 -36.26 -5.98
C ASN A 389 -11.11 -35.35 -6.78
N SER A 390 -12.34 -35.78 -7.06
CA SER A 390 -13.33 -34.99 -7.81
C SER A 390 -13.72 -33.67 -7.11
N LYS A 391 -13.66 -33.59 -5.78
CA LYS A 391 -13.98 -32.36 -5.02
C LYS A 391 -12.90 -31.27 -5.16
N SER A 392 -11.66 -31.64 -5.47
CA SER A 392 -10.54 -30.70 -5.60
C SER A 392 -10.48 -30.13 -7.02
N ARG A 393 -11.28 -29.11 -7.34
CA ARG A 393 -11.29 -28.51 -8.69
C ARG A 393 -10.10 -27.60 -8.98
N ILE A 394 -9.59 -26.90 -7.98
CA ILE A 394 -8.40 -26.03 -8.08
C ILE A 394 -7.22 -26.71 -7.39
N ILE A 395 -6.07 -26.78 -8.04
CA ILE A 395 -4.86 -27.43 -7.53
C ILE A 395 -3.66 -26.49 -7.72
N ILE A 396 -2.93 -26.23 -6.65
CA ILE A 396 -1.70 -25.43 -6.69
C ILE A 396 -0.50 -26.37 -6.70
N THR A 397 0.40 -26.21 -7.66
CA THR A 397 1.60 -27.05 -7.81
C THR A 397 2.76 -26.27 -8.43
N THR A 398 3.97 -26.81 -8.31
CA THR A 398 5.13 -26.28 -9.05
C THR A 398 5.29 -26.98 -10.39
N ILE A 399 5.90 -26.30 -11.36
CA ILE A 399 6.18 -26.87 -12.68
C ILE A 399 7.01 -28.17 -12.58
N GLN A 400 8.00 -28.21 -11.69
CA GLN A 400 8.86 -29.38 -11.47
C GLN A 400 8.07 -30.57 -10.90
N LYS A 401 7.12 -30.32 -9.98
CA LYS A 401 6.29 -31.38 -9.41
C LYS A 401 5.32 -31.95 -10.45
N LEU A 402 4.75 -31.09 -11.29
CA LEU A 402 3.90 -31.50 -12.39
C LEU A 402 4.68 -32.32 -13.42
N ALA A 403 5.90 -31.89 -13.80
CA ALA A 403 6.78 -32.64 -14.70
C ALA A 403 7.16 -34.01 -14.13
N ASN A 404 7.50 -34.08 -12.83
CA ASN A 404 7.80 -35.34 -12.15
C ASN A 404 6.58 -36.27 -12.07
N PHE A 405 5.38 -35.73 -11.85
CA PHE A 405 4.14 -36.49 -11.90
C PHE A 405 3.91 -37.09 -13.29
N ILE A 406 4.10 -36.29 -14.35
CA ILE A 406 3.98 -36.74 -15.74
C ILE A 406 4.94 -37.89 -16.06
N LYS A 407 6.19 -37.81 -15.55
CA LYS A 407 7.20 -38.84 -15.75
C LYS A 407 6.84 -40.16 -15.05
N LYS A 408 6.26 -40.09 -13.85
CA LYS A 408 5.88 -41.27 -13.04
C LYS A 408 4.54 -41.89 -13.47
N ASN A 409 3.60 -41.08 -13.92
CA ASN A 409 2.23 -41.47 -14.24
C ASN A 409 1.89 -41.17 -15.71
N PRO A 410 2.42 -41.95 -16.67
CA PRO A 410 2.29 -41.65 -18.10
C PRO A 410 0.87 -41.81 -18.67
N ASP A 411 0.03 -42.65 -18.04
CA ASP A 411 -1.30 -43.04 -18.52
C ASP A 411 -2.46 -42.51 -17.66
N HIS A 412 -2.22 -41.47 -16.87
CA HIS A 412 -3.23 -40.88 -15.98
C HIS A 412 -4.44 -40.32 -16.77
N ASP A 413 -5.65 -40.55 -16.27
CA ASP A 413 -6.91 -40.18 -16.95
C ASP A 413 -7.07 -38.66 -17.17
N ILE A 414 -6.47 -37.85 -16.28
CA ILE A 414 -6.52 -36.38 -16.34
C ILE A 414 -6.06 -35.81 -17.69
N TYR A 415 -5.14 -36.47 -18.40
CA TYR A 415 -4.61 -35.96 -19.67
C TYR A 415 -5.65 -35.89 -20.79
N ARG A 416 -6.78 -36.61 -20.65
CA ARG A 416 -7.88 -36.65 -21.63
C ARG A 416 -9.04 -35.72 -21.26
N LYS A 417 -9.02 -35.15 -20.06
CA LYS A 417 -10.05 -34.23 -19.54
C LYS A 417 -9.70 -32.79 -19.87
N GLU A 418 -10.69 -31.91 -19.86
CA GLU A 418 -10.48 -30.47 -20.07
C GLU A 418 -9.88 -29.82 -18.82
N VAL A 419 -8.66 -29.30 -18.96
CA VAL A 419 -7.87 -28.73 -17.86
C VAL A 419 -7.43 -27.32 -18.21
N VAL A 420 -7.67 -26.37 -17.31
CA VAL A 420 -7.11 -25.01 -17.42
C VAL A 420 -5.80 -24.98 -16.65
N MET A 421 -4.74 -24.45 -17.26
CA MET A 421 -3.46 -24.25 -16.61
C MET A 421 -3.14 -22.76 -16.58
N ILE A 422 -2.96 -22.20 -15.39
CA ILE A 422 -2.61 -20.80 -15.18
C ILE A 422 -1.21 -20.74 -14.58
N PHE A 423 -0.31 -20.06 -15.26
CA PHE A 423 1.07 -19.82 -14.84
C PHE A 423 1.17 -18.39 -14.30
N ASP A 424 1.64 -18.23 -13.06
CA ASP A 424 1.94 -16.92 -12.47
C ASP A 424 3.44 -16.66 -12.51
N GLU A 425 3.81 -15.40 -12.75
CA GLU A 425 5.19 -14.96 -13.03
C GLU A 425 5.90 -15.89 -14.04
N CYS A 426 5.46 -15.85 -15.31
CA CYS A 426 6.06 -16.69 -16.35
C CYS A 426 7.49 -16.22 -16.66
N HIS A 427 8.50 -16.88 -16.08
CA HIS A 427 9.93 -16.67 -16.32
C HIS A 427 10.52 -17.60 -17.39
N ARG A 428 11.66 -17.21 -17.96
CA ARG A 428 12.38 -17.94 -19.04
C ARG A 428 12.61 -19.42 -18.72
N SER A 429 12.82 -19.75 -17.44
CA SER A 429 12.97 -21.10 -16.87
C SER A 429 11.77 -22.02 -17.14
N GLN A 430 10.57 -21.46 -17.27
CA GLN A 430 9.34 -22.23 -17.47
C GLN A 430 9.13 -22.69 -18.91
N PHE A 431 9.89 -22.14 -19.87
CA PHE A 431 9.65 -22.32 -21.31
C PHE A 431 10.43 -23.49 -21.95
N GLY A 432 11.13 -24.29 -21.13
CA GLY A 432 11.99 -25.40 -21.56
C GLY A 432 11.32 -26.77 -21.67
N ASP A 433 12.09 -27.83 -21.43
CA ASP A 433 11.69 -29.23 -21.58
C ASP A 433 10.45 -29.62 -20.75
N MET A 434 10.26 -29.00 -19.58
CA MET A 434 9.12 -29.26 -18.71
C MET A 434 7.80 -28.82 -19.34
N HIS A 435 7.77 -27.65 -19.97
CA HIS A 435 6.60 -27.18 -20.70
C HIS A 435 6.29 -28.05 -21.92
N THR A 436 7.33 -28.47 -22.64
CA THR A 436 7.19 -29.43 -23.74
C THR A 436 6.63 -30.77 -23.26
N ALA A 437 7.04 -31.25 -22.07
CA ALA A 437 6.50 -32.47 -21.48
C ALA A 437 5.01 -32.33 -21.12
N ILE A 438 4.58 -31.18 -20.58
CA ILE A 438 3.18 -30.89 -20.25
C ILE A 438 2.32 -30.86 -21.52
N THR A 439 2.68 -30.02 -22.49
CA THR A 439 1.91 -29.82 -23.73
C THR A 439 1.86 -31.07 -24.61
N LYS A 440 2.89 -31.92 -24.58
CA LYS A 440 2.90 -33.21 -25.29
C LYS A 440 1.94 -34.23 -24.67
N ARG A 441 1.74 -34.19 -23.35
CA ARG A 441 1.00 -35.20 -22.59
C ARG A 441 -0.48 -34.85 -22.44
N PHE A 442 -0.80 -33.64 -22.01
CA PHE A 442 -2.18 -33.16 -21.91
C PHE A 442 -2.76 -32.95 -23.32
N LYS A 443 -3.97 -33.47 -23.58
CA LYS A 443 -4.61 -33.41 -24.90
C LYS A 443 -5.69 -32.34 -25.01
N LYS A 444 -6.35 -32.01 -23.90
CA LYS A 444 -7.38 -30.96 -23.83
C LYS A 444 -7.03 -29.95 -22.75
N TYR A 445 -6.12 -29.03 -23.08
CA TYR A 445 -5.70 -28.00 -22.14
C TYR A 445 -5.92 -26.58 -22.68
N TYR A 446 -6.11 -25.64 -21.75
CA TYR A 446 -6.09 -24.20 -21.98
C TYR A 446 -4.88 -23.65 -21.21
N LEU A 447 -4.02 -22.90 -21.88
CA LEU A 447 -2.75 -22.43 -21.30
C LEU A 447 -2.77 -20.91 -21.16
N PHE A 448 -2.69 -20.42 -19.92
CA PHE A 448 -2.64 -19.00 -19.63
C PHE A 448 -1.40 -18.63 -18.84
N GLY A 449 -0.77 -17.51 -19.20
CA GLY A 449 0.40 -16.98 -18.50
C GLY A 449 0.18 -15.56 -17.98
N PHE A 450 0.56 -15.31 -16.74
CA PHE A 450 0.66 -13.97 -16.16
C PHE A 450 2.13 -13.60 -16.03
N THR A 451 2.51 -12.41 -16.52
CA THR A 451 3.91 -11.95 -16.44
C THR A 451 3.99 -10.43 -16.35
N GLY A 452 4.95 -9.91 -15.59
CA GLY A 452 5.32 -8.49 -15.61
C GLY A 452 6.29 -8.13 -16.73
N THR A 453 7.03 -9.13 -17.23
CA THR A 453 8.14 -8.96 -18.16
C THR A 453 8.03 -9.99 -19.27
N PRO A 454 7.12 -9.79 -20.25
CA PRO A 454 6.99 -10.70 -21.38
C PRO A 454 8.29 -10.80 -22.20
N ILE A 455 8.48 -11.95 -22.80
CA ILE A 455 9.60 -12.25 -23.71
C ILE A 455 9.15 -11.89 -25.12
N PHE A 456 9.82 -10.89 -25.69
CA PHE A 456 9.68 -10.43 -27.07
C PHE A 456 10.89 -10.85 -27.90
N VAL A 457 10.87 -10.61 -29.21
CA VAL A 457 12.00 -10.96 -30.08
C VAL A 457 13.25 -10.13 -29.73
N GLU A 458 13.03 -8.88 -29.30
CA GLU A 458 14.04 -7.87 -29.00
C GLU A 458 14.82 -8.15 -27.72
N ASN A 459 14.19 -8.84 -26.74
CA ASN A 459 14.83 -9.20 -25.47
C ASN A 459 15.32 -10.67 -25.42
N ILE A 460 15.39 -11.34 -26.57
CA ILE A 460 16.06 -12.64 -26.71
C ILE A 460 17.56 -12.43 -26.95
N SER A 461 18.39 -12.92 -26.02
CA SER A 461 19.85 -12.93 -26.18
C SER A 461 20.30 -13.55 -27.51
N ALA A 462 21.35 -12.97 -28.11
CA ALA A 462 21.91 -13.40 -29.39
C ALA A 462 22.45 -14.84 -29.37
N SER A 463 22.91 -15.33 -28.21
CA SER A 463 23.43 -16.70 -28.02
C SER A 463 22.36 -17.79 -27.98
N SER A 464 21.09 -17.43 -27.80
CA SER A 464 19.96 -18.35 -27.73
C SER A 464 18.91 -18.14 -28.84
N LYS A 465 19.31 -17.43 -29.92
CA LYS A 465 18.58 -17.31 -31.19
C LYS A 465 18.54 -18.66 -31.92
N GLY A 466 17.63 -19.54 -31.51
CA GLY A 466 17.36 -20.82 -32.17
C GLY A 466 16.51 -21.79 -31.35
N THR A 467 16.51 -21.65 -30.01
CA THR A 467 15.83 -22.55 -29.07
C THR A 467 14.73 -21.88 -28.24
N LEU A 468 14.74 -20.55 -28.09
CA LEU A 468 13.79 -19.84 -27.25
C LEU A 468 12.54 -19.36 -28.01
N LYS A 469 11.37 -19.62 -27.43
CA LYS A 469 10.06 -19.15 -27.90
C LYS A 469 9.68 -17.84 -27.20
N THR A 470 9.02 -16.93 -27.90
CA THR A 470 8.44 -15.73 -27.27
C THR A 470 7.30 -16.11 -26.32
N THR A 471 6.90 -15.20 -25.43
CA THR A 471 5.72 -15.44 -24.57
C THR A 471 4.48 -15.70 -25.41
N GLU A 472 4.33 -14.98 -26.54
CA GLU A 472 3.24 -15.19 -27.48
C GLU A 472 3.31 -16.55 -28.18
N ASP A 473 4.50 -17.05 -28.52
CA ASP A 473 4.67 -18.37 -29.12
C ASP A 473 4.25 -19.52 -28.19
N VAL A 474 4.35 -19.30 -26.87
CA VAL A 474 4.07 -20.32 -25.86
C VAL A 474 2.61 -20.28 -25.44
N PHE A 475 2.13 -19.11 -25.02
CA PHE A 475 0.81 -18.95 -24.44
C PHE A 475 -0.24 -18.51 -25.45
N GLY A 476 0.15 -17.94 -26.59
CA GLY A 476 -0.75 -17.35 -27.58
C GLY A 476 -0.88 -15.83 -27.40
N LYS A 477 -1.95 -15.27 -27.96
CA LYS A 477 -2.13 -13.82 -28.04
C LYS A 477 -2.11 -13.12 -26.67
N ARG A 478 -1.66 -11.87 -26.66
CA ARG A 478 -1.80 -10.96 -25.51
C ARG A 478 -3.28 -10.63 -25.30
N LEU A 479 -3.85 -11.07 -24.18
CA LEU A 479 -5.25 -10.81 -23.86
C LEU A 479 -5.44 -9.41 -23.28
N HIS A 480 -4.61 -9.01 -22.31
CA HIS A 480 -4.67 -7.72 -21.65
C HIS A 480 -3.26 -7.23 -21.28
N ALA A 481 -3.07 -5.90 -21.25
CA ALA A 481 -1.84 -5.26 -20.81
C ALA A 481 -2.14 -4.18 -19.76
N TYR A 482 -1.35 -4.14 -18.70
CA TYR A 482 -1.30 -3.08 -17.69
C TYR A 482 0.17 -2.88 -17.33
N THR A 483 0.80 -1.89 -17.95
CA THR A 483 2.25 -1.71 -17.97
C THR A 483 2.74 -0.95 -16.74
N ILE A 484 4.07 -0.78 -16.62
CA ILE A 484 4.64 0.06 -15.56
C ILE A 484 4.20 1.53 -15.73
N VAL A 485 4.00 1.98 -16.97
CA VAL A 485 3.54 3.34 -17.30
C VAL A 485 2.14 3.58 -16.77
N ASP A 486 1.22 2.64 -17.03
CA ASP A 486 -0.14 2.69 -16.50
C ASP A 486 -0.12 2.73 -14.97
N ALA A 487 0.69 1.88 -14.34
CA ALA A 487 0.79 1.82 -12.88
C ALA A 487 1.34 3.10 -12.24
N ILE A 488 2.25 3.78 -12.91
CA ILE A 488 2.80 5.07 -12.46
C ILE A 488 1.77 6.18 -12.67
N ARG A 489 1.11 6.23 -13.84
CA ARG A 489 0.05 7.20 -14.15
C ARG A 489 -1.09 7.11 -13.14
N ASP A 490 -1.49 5.89 -12.77
CA ASP A 490 -2.59 5.64 -11.84
C ASP A 490 -2.15 5.78 -10.37
N HIS A 491 -0.92 6.25 -10.10
CA HIS A 491 -0.32 6.37 -8.77
C HIS A 491 -0.38 5.08 -7.93
N ASN A 492 -0.29 3.93 -8.59
CA ASN A 492 -0.28 2.61 -7.95
C ASN A 492 1.14 2.12 -7.63
N VAL A 493 2.15 2.67 -8.31
CA VAL A 493 3.58 2.52 -8.01
C VAL A 493 4.29 3.85 -8.20
N LEU A 494 5.45 4.01 -7.59
CA LEU A 494 6.24 5.24 -7.68
C LEU A 494 7.08 5.29 -8.96
N LYS A 495 7.49 6.50 -9.35
CA LYS A 495 8.48 6.74 -10.43
C LYS A 495 9.88 6.28 -10.00
N PHE A 496 10.80 6.16 -10.96
CA PHE A 496 12.22 5.91 -10.69
C PHE A 496 13.04 7.20 -10.79
N ARG A 497 13.95 7.41 -9.83
CA ARG A 497 15.09 8.31 -10.00
C ARG A 497 16.28 7.45 -10.36
N VAL A 498 16.90 7.69 -11.52
CA VAL A 498 18.08 6.93 -11.95
C VAL A 498 19.26 7.89 -12.06
N ALA A 499 20.29 7.65 -11.24
CA ALA A 499 21.54 8.41 -11.25
C ALA A 499 22.69 7.52 -11.76
N TYR A 500 23.52 8.06 -12.64
CA TYR A 500 24.70 7.39 -13.18
C TYR A 500 25.95 8.05 -12.60
N ILE A 501 26.66 7.34 -11.73
CA ILE A 501 27.82 7.86 -10.99
C ILE A 501 29.10 7.35 -11.64
N SER A 502 29.86 8.27 -12.24
CA SER A 502 31.17 7.96 -12.81
C SER A 502 32.25 8.11 -11.73
N THR A 503 32.68 7.00 -11.14
CA THR A 503 33.74 6.99 -10.12
C THR A 503 35.16 6.98 -10.70
N MET A 504 35.29 6.87 -12.03
CA MET A 504 36.51 7.01 -12.82
C MET A 504 36.22 7.71 -14.15
N LYS A 505 37.22 8.40 -14.75
CA LYS A 505 37.08 8.99 -16.09
C LYS A 505 37.22 7.90 -17.15
N GLU A 506 36.11 7.44 -17.72
CA GLU A 506 36.14 6.64 -18.95
C GLU A 506 36.56 7.53 -20.13
N LYS A 507 37.35 6.98 -21.07
CA LYS A 507 37.62 7.68 -22.33
C LYS A 507 36.32 7.71 -23.15
N GLU A 508 35.81 8.89 -23.45
CA GLU A 508 34.70 9.08 -24.39
C GLU A 508 35.04 8.43 -25.75
N ASN A 509 34.12 7.58 -26.25
CA ASN A 509 34.15 6.86 -27.53
C ASN A 509 34.88 5.50 -27.56
N VAL A 510 34.30 4.47 -26.96
CA VAL A 510 34.47 3.09 -27.45
C VAL A 510 33.10 2.56 -27.87
N LYS A 511 32.83 2.60 -29.18
CA LYS A 511 31.70 1.91 -29.80
C LYS A 511 31.99 0.40 -29.84
N ASP A 512 30.97 -0.37 -29.48
CA ASP A 512 30.72 -1.80 -29.75
C ASP A 512 31.78 -2.56 -30.56
N ASP A 513 32.31 -3.65 -29.99
CA ASP A 513 32.19 -5.00 -30.55
C ASP A 513 32.94 -6.03 -29.69
N GLN A 514 32.17 -6.94 -29.07
CA GLN A 514 32.43 -8.31 -28.58
C GLN A 514 33.87 -8.89 -28.35
N VAL A 515 34.91 -8.10 -28.06
CA VAL A 515 36.28 -8.64 -27.92
C VAL A 515 37.07 -8.05 -26.73
N TRP A 516 36.48 -7.87 -25.54
CA TRP A 516 37.25 -7.38 -24.36
C TRP A 516 36.80 -7.91 -22.97
N GLY A 517 35.99 -8.98 -22.88
CA GLY A 517 35.30 -9.37 -21.63
C GLY A 517 36.18 -9.65 -20.40
N ILE A 518 37.42 -10.12 -20.58
CA ILE A 518 38.31 -10.47 -19.45
C ILE A 518 39.06 -9.24 -18.91
N GLU A 519 39.49 -8.32 -19.79
CA GLU A 519 40.22 -7.11 -19.37
C GLU A 519 39.28 -6.06 -18.73
N GLU A 520 38.01 -6.02 -19.15
CA GLU A 520 36.99 -5.15 -18.58
C GLU A 520 36.58 -5.58 -17.15
N GLU A 521 36.39 -6.88 -16.91
CA GLU A 521 36.00 -7.37 -15.58
C GLU A 521 37.13 -7.20 -14.55
N GLU A 522 38.39 -7.44 -14.94
CA GLU A 522 39.56 -7.16 -14.09
C GLU A 522 39.73 -5.67 -13.81
N ALA A 523 39.45 -4.79 -14.78
CA ALA A 523 39.43 -3.35 -14.55
C ALA A 523 38.32 -2.93 -13.56
N LEU A 524 37.15 -3.58 -13.63
CA LEU A 524 36.05 -3.33 -12.69
C LEU A 524 36.32 -3.82 -11.26
N LYS A 525 37.22 -4.80 -11.10
CA LYS A 525 37.72 -5.32 -9.82
C LYS A 525 38.87 -4.49 -9.22
N ASP A 526 39.35 -3.45 -9.89
CA ASP A 526 40.42 -2.57 -9.39
C ASP A 526 40.07 -2.06 -7.99
N ASP A 527 40.97 -2.28 -7.02
CA ASP A 527 40.76 -1.93 -5.61
C ASP A 527 40.43 -0.44 -5.43
N ARG A 528 40.96 0.46 -6.27
CA ARG A 528 40.63 1.90 -6.21
C ARG A 528 39.18 2.14 -6.58
N ARG A 529 38.64 1.42 -7.58
CA ARG A 529 37.23 1.53 -7.98
C ARG A 529 36.32 1.00 -6.88
N ILE A 530 36.62 -0.20 -6.36
CA ILE A 530 35.86 -0.80 -5.25
C ILE A 530 35.87 0.12 -4.03
N THR A 531 37.02 0.73 -3.71
CA THR A 531 37.17 1.71 -2.64
C THR A 531 36.29 2.94 -2.90
N ASN A 532 36.39 3.55 -4.08
CA ASN A 532 35.63 4.75 -4.42
C ASN A 532 34.12 4.50 -4.39
N VAL A 533 33.66 3.36 -4.92
CA VAL A 533 32.24 2.97 -4.89
C VAL A 533 31.77 2.73 -3.44
N SER A 534 32.55 1.99 -2.64
CA SER A 534 32.21 1.73 -1.23
C SER A 534 32.16 3.03 -0.42
N GLN A 535 33.12 3.92 -0.62
CA GLN A 535 33.16 5.23 0.03
C GLN A 535 31.98 6.09 -0.39
N TYR A 536 31.66 6.14 -1.69
CA TYR A 536 30.49 6.87 -2.19
C TYR A 536 29.20 6.38 -1.53
N ILE A 537 29.01 5.05 -1.43
CA ILE A 537 27.84 4.47 -0.76
C ILE A 537 27.76 4.94 0.68
N LEU A 538 28.88 4.92 1.43
CA LEU A 538 28.90 5.37 2.83
C LEU A 538 28.60 6.86 2.97
N ASP A 539 29.21 7.71 2.14
CA ASP A 539 29.08 9.16 2.21
C ASP A 539 27.67 9.65 1.86
N HIS A 540 27.02 8.98 0.89
CA HIS A 540 25.70 9.38 0.39
C HIS A 540 24.58 8.50 0.95
N PHE A 541 24.88 7.52 1.82
CA PHE A 541 23.89 6.57 2.33
C PHE A 541 22.70 7.30 2.95
N ASP A 542 22.98 8.26 3.83
CA ASP A 542 21.98 8.98 4.61
C ASP A 542 21.07 9.82 3.73
N GLN A 543 21.63 10.47 2.71
CA GLN A 543 20.89 11.27 1.74
C GLN A 543 20.01 10.38 0.85
N GLN A 544 20.59 9.37 0.21
CA GLN A 544 19.90 8.52 -0.77
C GLN A 544 18.80 7.66 -0.09
N THR A 545 18.99 7.28 1.17
CA THR A 545 17.99 6.54 1.97
C THR A 545 17.13 7.42 2.88
N LYS A 546 17.22 8.75 2.76
CA LYS A 546 16.46 9.74 3.54
C LYS A 546 16.52 9.51 5.06
N ARG A 547 17.70 9.24 5.63
CA ARG A 547 17.91 9.00 7.09
C ARG A 547 17.48 10.15 7.98
N ALA A 548 17.57 11.38 7.49
CA ALA A 548 17.10 12.56 8.21
C ALA A 548 15.57 12.57 8.40
N SER A 549 14.81 11.90 7.52
CA SER A 549 13.36 11.84 7.62
C SER A 549 12.92 10.72 8.56
N SER A 550 11.85 10.92 9.31
CA SER A 550 11.26 9.86 10.15
C SER A 550 9.77 9.66 9.89
N TYR A 551 9.28 8.44 10.12
CA TYR A 551 7.87 8.07 9.93
C TYR A 551 7.46 6.91 10.83
N THR A 552 6.16 6.74 11.06
CA THR A 552 5.62 5.67 11.90
C THR A 552 5.41 4.38 11.11
N PHE A 553 6.09 3.31 11.51
CA PHE A 553 5.99 2.00 10.88
C PHE A 553 5.49 0.92 11.85
N SER A 554 4.97 -0.21 11.35
CA SER A 554 4.59 -1.34 12.22
C SER A 554 5.52 -2.51 11.97
N LYS A 555 6.43 -2.68 12.93
CA LYS A 555 7.54 -3.62 12.89
C LYS A 555 7.10 -4.97 13.46
N LEU A 556 7.53 -6.08 12.86
CA LEU A 556 7.35 -7.43 13.41
C LEU A 556 8.32 -7.64 14.59
N ILE A 557 7.83 -7.98 15.78
CA ILE A 557 8.68 -8.11 16.98
C ILE A 557 9.10 -9.56 17.26
N ASN A 558 8.26 -10.55 16.94
CA ASN A 558 8.54 -11.97 17.20
C ASN A 558 9.16 -12.69 15.98
N ILE A 559 10.17 -12.08 15.36
CA ILE A 559 10.81 -12.60 14.13
C ILE A 559 11.33 -14.03 14.35
N GLU A 560 12.06 -14.29 15.44
CA GLU A 560 12.68 -15.59 15.70
C GLU A 560 11.65 -16.72 15.79
N GLU A 561 10.53 -16.49 16.48
CA GLU A 561 9.45 -17.46 16.61
C GLU A 561 8.76 -17.72 15.26
N VAL A 562 8.55 -16.68 14.46
CA VAL A 562 7.93 -16.78 13.12
C VAL A 562 8.84 -17.51 12.14
N VAL A 563 10.16 -17.28 12.20
CA VAL A 563 11.15 -17.92 11.31
C VAL A 563 11.33 -19.39 11.66
N THR A 564 11.37 -19.73 12.95
CA THR A 564 11.64 -21.11 13.42
C THR A 564 10.42 -22.03 13.35
N ASP A 565 9.20 -21.48 13.25
CA ASP A 565 7.97 -22.27 13.20
C ASP A 565 7.75 -23.00 11.87
N LYS A 566 8.15 -24.28 11.85
CA LYS A 566 7.93 -25.19 10.71
C LYS A 566 6.44 -25.50 10.44
N LYS A 567 5.54 -25.31 11.41
CA LYS A 567 4.11 -25.67 11.32
C LYS A 567 3.18 -24.48 11.09
N LYS A 568 3.73 -23.25 11.02
CA LYS A 568 2.99 -21.99 10.72
C LYS A 568 1.78 -21.74 11.64
N LYS A 569 1.92 -22.05 12.93
CA LYS A 569 0.95 -21.78 13.99
C LYS A 569 1.24 -20.47 14.76
N VAL A 570 2.49 -20.02 14.77
CA VAL A 570 2.90 -18.76 15.41
C VAL A 570 2.32 -17.60 14.61
N GLU A 571 1.63 -16.71 15.31
CA GLU A 571 1.07 -15.52 14.70
C GLU A 571 2.08 -14.37 14.72
N GLU A 572 2.07 -13.54 13.68
CA GLU A 572 2.92 -12.35 13.60
C GLU A 572 2.45 -11.28 14.61
N GLU A 573 3.31 -10.91 15.55
CA GLU A 573 3.09 -9.81 16.49
C GLU A 573 3.79 -8.55 15.98
N ARG A 574 3.03 -7.46 15.83
CA ARG A 574 3.56 -6.21 15.28
C ARG A 574 3.35 -5.03 16.21
N GLN A 575 4.37 -4.19 16.35
CA GLN A 575 4.37 -2.99 17.19
C GLN A 575 4.57 -1.73 16.34
N LYS A 576 3.89 -0.62 16.67
CA LYS A 576 4.13 0.67 16.02
C LYS A 576 5.40 1.29 16.60
N THR A 577 6.32 1.72 15.74
CA THR A 577 7.61 2.32 16.11
C THR A 577 7.93 3.43 15.12
N ARG A 578 8.56 4.52 15.60
CA ARG A 578 9.10 5.58 14.75
C ARG A 578 10.39 5.08 14.11
N LEU A 579 10.46 5.06 12.78
CA LEU A 579 11.65 4.68 12.02
C LEU A 579 12.23 5.93 11.36
N SER A 580 13.56 5.99 11.28
CA SER A 580 14.29 7.01 10.53
C SER A 580 14.82 6.42 9.22
N GLY A 581 14.51 7.08 8.11
CA GLY A 581 14.89 6.70 6.75
C GLY A 581 14.47 5.30 6.30
N PHE A 582 15.10 4.85 5.23
CA PHE A 582 14.76 3.65 4.49
C PHE A 582 15.94 2.67 4.36
N ASN A 583 15.59 1.51 3.83
CA ASN A 583 16.43 0.45 3.29
C ASN A 583 17.32 0.73 2.09
N SER A 584 18.37 -0.07 1.88
CA SER A 584 18.89 -0.28 0.53
C SER A 584 19.36 -1.71 0.23
N ILE A 585 19.34 -2.06 -1.06
CA ILE A 585 19.99 -3.26 -1.62
C ILE A 585 21.15 -2.81 -2.50
N PHE A 586 22.26 -3.56 -2.49
CA PHE A 586 23.36 -3.41 -3.42
C PHE A 586 23.49 -4.64 -4.33
N ALA A 587 23.12 -4.47 -5.60
CA ALA A 587 23.20 -5.50 -6.62
C ALA A 587 24.58 -5.50 -7.28
N VAL A 588 25.29 -6.63 -7.19
CA VAL A 588 26.65 -6.79 -7.72
C VAL A 588 26.73 -7.89 -8.78
N GLN A 589 27.75 -7.81 -9.63
CA GLN A 589 27.90 -8.69 -10.80
C GLN A 589 28.00 -10.17 -10.42
N SER A 590 28.89 -10.53 -9.48
CA SER A 590 29.22 -11.91 -9.12
C SER A 590 29.49 -12.07 -7.62
N ILE A 591 29.65 -13.31 -7.18
CA ILE A 591 30.01 -13.64 -5.79
C ILE A 591 31.34 -12.99 -5.39
N ASP A 592 32.31 -12.90 -6.31
CA ASP A 592 33.60 -12.28 -6.02
C ASP A 592 33.48 -10.77 -5.78
N PHE A 593 32.65 -10.06 -6.54
CA PHE A 593 32.33 -8.66 -6.24
C PHE A 593 31.65 -8.53 -4.87
N ALA A 594 30.74 -9.45 -4.52
CA ALA A 594 30.09 -9.43 -3.20
C ALA A 594 31.12 -9.57 -2.07
N LYS A 595 32.13 -10.45 -2.22
CA LYS A 595 33.25 -10.60 -1.28
C LYS A 595 34.05 -9.31 -1.15
N LEU A 596 34.45 -8.72 -2.29
CA LEU A 596 35.25 -7.49 -2.33
C LEU A 596 34.54 -6.34 -1.63
N TYR A 597 33.28 -6.07 -2.01
CA TYR A 597 32.50 -4.97 -1.43
C TYR A 597 32.19 -5.17 0.05
N TYR A 598 31.81 -6.38 0.47
CA TYR A 598 31.52 -6.64 1.88
C TYR A 598 32.76 -6.44 2.75
N ASN A 599 33.92 -6.97 2.33
CA ASN A 599 35.18 -6.77 3.05
C ASN A 599 35.59 -5.30 3.08
N LYS A 600 35.44 -4.58 1.96
CA LYS A 600 35.82 -3.17 1.88
C LYS A 600 34.94 -2.27 2.74
N LEU A 601 33.62 -2.50 2.71
CA LEU A 601 32.69 -1.79 3.60
C LEU A 601 32.94 -2.13 5.06
N LYS A 602 33.35 -3.36 5.39
CA LYS A 602 33.73 -3.73 6.76
C LYS A 602 34.99 -2.98 7.20
N GLU A 603 36.00 -2.87 6.33
CA GLU A 603 37.24 -2.11 6.57
C GLU A 603 36.95 -0.62 6.82
N LEU A 604 36.29 0.05 5.89
CA LEU A 604 36.01 1.50 5.95
C LEU A 604 35.14 1.89 7.15
N GLN A 605 34.26 1.00 7.61
CA GLN A 605 33.39 1.27 8.76
C GLN A 605 34.09 1.14 10.12
N VAL A 606 35.25 0.49 10.21
CA VAL A 606 36.03 0.44 11.46
C VAL A 606 36.44 1.85 11.88
N GLU A 607 36.77 2.71 10.92
CA GLU A 607 37.17 4.09 11.13
C GLU A 607 35.98 5.01 11.47
N GLN A 608 34.75 4.57 11.21
CA GLN A 608 33.54 5.34 11.50
C GLN A 608 33.10 5.19 12.97
N PRO A 609 32.55 6.26 13.58
CA PRO A 609 31.90 6.21 14.89
C PRO A 609 30.79 5.15 14.94
N GLU A 610 30.61 4.48 16.07
CA GLU A 610 29.66 3.35 16.20
C GLU A 610 28.22 3.73 15.81
N ASN A 611 27.78 4.96 16.11
CA ASN A 611 26.47 5.49 15.76
C ASN A 611 26.28 5.79 14.26
N LYS A 612 27.36 5.82 13.47
CA LYS A 612 27.33 6.00 12.01
C LYS A 612 27.57 4.71 11.23
N ARG A 613 27.87 3.59 11.92
CA ARG A 613 28.09 2.30 11.27
C ARG A 613 26.76 1.73 10.77
N LEU A 614 26.77 1.26 9.53
CA LEU A 614 25.65 0.60 8.88
C LEU A 614 25.65 -0.90 9.22
N LYS A 615 24.45 -1.44 9.42
CA LYS A 615 24.24 -2.89 9.52
C LYS A 615 24.22 -3.51 8.12
N VAL A 616 25.35 -4.04 7.69
CA VAL A 616 25.54 -4.66 6.37
C VAL A 616 25.39 -6.17 6.45
N ALA A 617 24.59 -6.76 5.56
CA ALA A 617 24.47 -8.20 5.39
C ALA A 617 24.71 -8.60 3.92
N THR A 618 24.99 -9.88 3.67
CA THR A 618 25.15 -10.42 2.32
C THR A 618 24.54 -11.80 2.22
N ILE A 619 23.95 -12.12 1.06
CA ILE A 619 23.37 -13.44 0.81
C ILE A 619 23.49 -13.80 -0.67
N PHE A 620 23.95 -15.02 -0.94
CA PHE A 620 24.05 -15.60 -2.27
C PHE A 620 24.04 -17.13 -2.18
N SER A 621 23.65 -17.78 -3.27
CA SER A 621 23.64 -19.23 -3.46
C SER A 621 24.57 -19.62 -4.62
N TYR A 622 24.68 -20.92 -4.93
CA TYR A 622 25.47 -21.37 -6.06
C TYR A 622 24.88 -20.87 -7.39
N ALA A 623 25.70 -20.14 -8.15
CA ALA A 623 25.49 -19.85 -9.55
C ALA A 623 26.71 -20.39 -10.34
N PRO A 624 26.54 -21.18 -11.40
CA PRO A 624 27.63 -21.47 -12.32
C PRO A 624 28.11 -20.14 -12.93
N ASN A 625 29.37 -19.77 -12.68
CA ASN A 625 30.04 -18.61 -13.29
C ASN A 625 30.37 -18.84 -14.78
N GLU A 626 29.42 -19.30 -15.58
CA GLU A 626 29.54 -19.17 -17.04
C GLU A 626 28.79 -17.90 -17.46
N GLU A 627 29.16 -17.29 -18.59
CA GLU A 627 28.42 -16.16 -19.17
C GLU A 627 26.99 -16.60 -19.48
N VAL A 628 26.15 -16.60 -18.45
CA VAL A 628 24.75 -16.90 -18.57
C VAL A 628 24.17 -15.72 -19.33
N ALA A 629 23.84 -15.95 -20.59
CA ALA A 629 23.13 -15.02 -21.44
C ALA A 629 21.98 -14.41 -20.63
N ASP A 630 21.92 -13.07 -20.51
CA ASP A 630 20.87 -12.35 -19.77
C ASP A 630 19.52 -13.06 -19.94
N GLY A 631 19.06 -13.68 -18.86
CA GLY A 631 17.79 -14.40 -18.78
C GLY A 631 17.80 -15.93 -18.67
N GLU A 632 18.93 -16.65 -18.53
CA GLU A 632 18.83 -17.97 -17.87
C GLU A 632 18.97 -17.74 -16.36
N GLU A 633 17.87 -17.93 -15.63
CA GLU A 633 17.87 -17.84 -14.19
C GLU A 633 17.98 -19.29 -13.63
N ASP A 634 18.98 -19.58 -12.78
CA ASP A 634 19.29 -20.94 -12.28
C ASP A 634 18.34 -21.52 -11.22
N GLU A 635 18.07 -22.82 -11.32
CA GLU A 635 16.95 -23.58 -10.73
C GLU A 635 16.99 -23.89 -9.21
N ASP A 636 18.02 -23.53 -8.43
CA ASP A 636 18.06 -23.86 -6.99
C ASP A 636 18.76 -22.78 -6.12
N ASN A 637 17.97 -21.85 -5.58
CA ASN A 637 18.46 -20.73 -4.75
C ASN A 637 18.53 -21.04 -3.24
N ASP A 638 18.04 -22.22 -2.81
CA ASP A 638 17.88 -22.59 -1.40
C ASP A 638 19.01 -23.50 -0.88
N SER A 639 19.98 -23.86 -1.71
CA SER A 639 21.11 -24.71 -1.32
C SER A 639 22.46 -24.03 -1.56
N THR A 640 23.35 -24.24 -0.61
CA THR A 640 24.77 -23.86 -0.68
C THR A 640 25.64 -24.99 -1.22
N ASP A 641 25.05 -26.16 -1.53
CA ASP A 641 25.79 -27.39 -1.84
C ASP A 641 26.62 -27.30 -3.13
N GLY A 642 26.29 -26.37 -4.03
CA GLY A 642 27.07 -26.11 -5.24
C GLY A 642 28.25 -25.15 -5.06
N LEU A 643 28.29 -24.34 -3.99
CA LEU A 643 29.32 -23.29 -3.82
C LEU A 643 30.73 -23.88 -3.74
N ASP A 644 31.69 -23.20 -4.37
CA ASP A 644 33.10 -23.50 -4.15
C ASP A 644 33.50 -23.22 -2.68
N GLN A 645 34.56 -23.87 -2.22
CA GLN A 645 34.98 -23.80 -0.82
C GLN A 645 35.24 -22.36 -0.36
N SER A 646 35.88 -21.53 -1.18
CA SER A 646 36.17 -20.14 -0.81
C SER A 646 34.90 -19.31 -0.63
N SER A 647 33.93 -19.47 -1.53
CA SER A 647 32.63 -18.79 -1.44
C SER A 647 31.80 -19.26 -0.26
N ARG A 648 31.81 -20.57 0.04
CA ARG A 648 31.13 -21.13 1.21
C ARG A 648 31.75 -20.66 2.53
N ASP A 649 33.07 -20.66 2.63
CA ASP A 649 33.81 -20.20 3.81
C ASP A 649 33.54 -18.71 4.08
N PHE A 650 33.53 -17.89 3.02
CA PHE A 650 33.18 -16.48 3.13
C PHE A 650 31.74 -16.28 3.58
N LEU A 651 30.78 -17.00 2.99
CA LEU A 651 29.38 -16.89 3.37
C LEU A 651 29.17 -17.31 4.84
N GLU A 652 29.89 -18.34 5.30
CA GLU A 652 29.84 -18.75 6.70
C GLU A 652 30.44 -17.69 7.63
N ALA A 653 31.51 -17.01 7.23
CA ALA A 653 32.07 -15.88 7.97
C ALA A 653 31.09 -14.69 8.04
N ALA A 654 30.42 -14.37 6.93
CA ALA A 654 29.40 -13.33 6.90
C ALA A 654 28.17 -13.69 7.75
N ILE A 655 27.74 -14.96 7.76
CA ILE A 655 26.68 -15.46 8.64
C ILE A 655 27.11 -15.40 10.12
N LYS A 656 28.39 -15.62 10.43
CA LYS A 656 28.92 -15.43 11.80
C LYS A 656 28.84 -13.96 12.23
N ASP A 657 29.22 -13.03 11.36
CA ASP A 657 29.04 -11.59 11.61
C ASP A 657 27.55 -11.27 11.85
N TYR A 658 26.64 -11.82 11.04
CA TYR A 658 25.19 -11.65 11.18
C TYR A 658 24.66 -12.21 12.51
N ASN A 659 25.09 -13.41 12.87
CA ASN A 659 24.74 -14.06 14.13
C ASN A 659 25.17 -13.21 15.33
N LEU A 660 26.35 -12.57 15.26
CA LEU A 660 26.82 -11.63 16.28
C LEU A 660 25.96 -10.35 16.32
N MET A 661 25.63 -9.78 15.17
CA MET A 661 24.82 -8.55 15.07
C MET A 661 23.40 -8.71 15.62
N PHE A 662 22.80 -9.89 15.44
CA PHE A 662 21.39 -10.13 15.73
C PHE A 662 21.13 -11.20 16.80
N ASN A 663 22.19 -11.72 17.43
CA ASN A 663 22.13 -12.78 18.43
C ASN A 663 21.40 -14.05 17.94
N THR A 664 21.75 -14.54 16.75
CA THR A 664 21.16 -15.72 16.11
C THR A 664 22.19 -16.86 15.92
N ALA A 665 21.76 -18.02 15.38
CA ALA A 665 22.61 -19.22 15.27
C ALA A 665 22.44 -19.96 13.93
N TYR A 666 22.47 -19.21 12.82
CA TYR A 666 22.37 -19.75 11.47
C TYR A 666 23.72 -20.25 10.93
N ASP A 667 23.69 -21.09 9.89
CA ASP A 667 24.86 -21.59 9.16
C ASP A 667 24.48 -21.93 7.70
N THR A 668 25.46 -22.41 6.92
CA THR A 668 25.29 -22.76 5.50
C THR A 668 24.62 -24.11 5.27
N SER A 669 24.17 -24.85 6.30
CA SER A 669 23.52 -26.15 6.12
C SER A 669 22.14 -26.01 5.46
N SER A 670 21.73 -27.03 4.71
CA SER A 670 20.41 -27.07 4.04
C SER A 670 19.23 -27.00 5.01
N GLU A 671 19.43 -27.27 6.30
CA GLU A 671 18.39 -27.11 7.32
C GLU A 671 18.25 -25.68 7.84
N LYS A 672 19.36 -24.93 7.97
CA LYS A 672 19.37 -23.60 8.58
C LYS A 672 19.45 -22.44 7.58
N PHE A 673 20.07 -22.63 6.42
CA PHE A 673 20.17 -21.60 5.39
C PHE A 673 18.80 -21.08 4.93
N PRO A 674 17.74 -21.90 4.76
CA PRO A 674 16.40 -21.38 4.47
C PRO A 674 15.82 -20.51 5.60
N ASN A 675 16.19 -20.76 6.85
CA ASN A 675 15.76 -19.91 7.97
C ASN A 675 16.57 -18.61 8.01
N TYR A 676 17.86 -18.65 7.65
CA TYR A 676 18.66 -17.45 7.45
C TYR A 676 18.06 -16.53 6.38
N TYR A 677 17.69 -17.08 5.21
CA TYR A 677 17.00 -16.31 4.15
C TYR A 677 15.72 -15.63 4.66
N LYS A 678 14.88 -16.37 5.39
CA LYS A 678 13.64 -15.82 5.98
C LYS A 678 13.92 -14.72 6.99
N ASP A 679 14.91 -14.91 7.86
CA ASP A 679 15.29 -13.95 8.89
C ASP A 679 15.79 -12.65 8.24
N VAL A 680 16.72 -12.75 7.28
CA VAL A 680 17.21 -11.62 6.47
C VAL A 680 16.04 -10.89 5.81
N SER A 681 15.12 -11.63 5.18
CA SER A 681 13.94 -11.04 4.56
C SER A 681 13.06 -10.26 5.53
N GLN A 682 12.81 -10.78 6.73
CA GLN A 682 11.97 -10.07 7.72
C GLN A 682 12.70 -8.86 8.31
N ARG A 683 14.00 -8.98 8.58
CA ARG A 683 14.83 -7.88 9.09
C ARG A 683 14.99 -6.75 8.09
N MET A 684 15.07 -7.06 6.79
CA MET A 684 14.98 -6.06 5.73
C MET A 684 13.63 -5.35 5.75
N LYS A 685 12.50 -6.07 5.80
CA LYS A 685 11.16 -5.44 5.87
C LYS A 685 11.00 -4.55 7.11
N ASN A 686 11.64 -4.92 8.22
CA ASN A 686 11.65 -4.18 9.48
C ASN A 686 12.67 -3.01 9.54
N ARG A 687 13.51 -2.81 8.51
CA ARG A 687 14.62 -1.84 8.50
C ARG A 687 15.63 -2.05 9.65
N GLU A 688 15.85 -3.31 10.03
CA GLU A 688 16.93 -3.70 10.96
C GLU A 688 18.27 -3.91 10.27
N ILE A 689 18.24 -4.25 8.98
CA ILE A 689 19.40 -4.28 8.08
C ILE A 689 19.35 -3.02 7.23
N ASP A 690 20.48 -2.33 7.12
CA ASP A 690 20.58 -1.05 6.42
C ASP A 690 20.95 -1.26 4.95
N LEU A 691 21.91 -2.14 4.69
CA LEU A 691 22.41 -2.47 3.36
C LEU A 691 22.50 -3.99 3.18
N LEU A 692 21.82 -4.52 2.17
CA LEU A 692 21.93 -5.93 1.78
C LEU A 692 22.65 -6.07 0.44
N ILE A 693 23.82 -6.72 0.45
CA ILE A 693 24.59 -7.02 -0.77
C ILE A 693 24.07 -8.33 -1.37
N VAL A 694 23.71 -8.30 -2.66
CA VAL A 694 23.13 -9.45 -3.37
C VAL A 694 23.71 -9.59 -4.77
N VAL A 695 23.76 -10.82 -5.27
CA VAL A 695 24.08 -11.11 -6.68
C VAL A 695 22.80 -11.15 -7.52
N ASN A 696 21.95 -12.15 -7.28
CA ASN A 696 20.65 -12.33 -7.96
C ASN A 696 19.47 -12.47 -6.96
N MET A 697 19.74 -12.88 -5.71
CA MET A 697 18.70 -13.01 -4.69
C MET A 697 18.07 -11.66 -4.35
N PHE A 698 16.80 -11.63 -3.93
CA PHE A 698 16.04 -10.42 -3.57
C PHE A 698 15.82 -9.40 -4.70
N LEU A 699 16.34 -9.62 -5.92
CA LEU A 699 16.06 -8.79 -7.10
C LEU A 699 14.74 -9.18 -7.78
N THR A 700 14.27 -10.40 -7.52
CA THR A 700 12.94 -10.92 -7.89
C THR A 700 12.22 -11.41 -6.63
N GLY A 701 10.89 -11.44 -6.65
CA GLY A 701 10.05 -11.96 -5.53
C GLY A 701 9.99 -11.11 -4.26
N PHE A 702 11.09 -10.49 -3.82
CA PHE A 702 11.16 -9.78 -2.53
C PHE A 702 10.40 -8.45 -2.51
N ASP A 703 9.44 -8.31 -1.59
CA ASP A 703 8.60 -7.11 -1.48
C ASP A 703 8.74 -6.42 -0.12
N ALA A 704 9.19 -5.15 -0.13
CA ALA A 704 9.33 -4.31 1.07
C ALA A 704 8.96 -2.85 0.76
N THR A 705 8.00 -2.30 1.51
CA THR A 705 7.59 -0.89 1.38
C THR A 705 8.64 0.08 1.95
N THR A 706 9.44 -0.39 2.91
CA THR A 706 10.53 0.34 3.61
C THR A 706 11.84 0.40 2.83
N LEU A 707 11.94 -0.25 1.66
CA LEU A 707 13.11 -0.18 0.79
C LEU A 707 12.92 0.93 -0.26
N ASN A 708 13.82 1.92 -0.29
CA ASN A 708 13.75 3.02 -1.26
C ASN A 708 14.92 3.05 -2.25
N THR A 709 16.08 2.48 -1.91
CA THR A 709 17.31 2.65 -2.71
C THR A 709 17.86 1.32 -3.21
N LEU A 710 18.23 1.30 -4.50
CA LEU A 710 18.98 0.21 -5.12
C LEU A 710 20.31 0.76 -5.67
N TRP A 711 21.40 0.29 -5.10
CA TRP A 711 22.75 0.50 -5.61
C TRP A 711 23.05 -0.58 -6.65
N VAL A 712 23.62 -0.20 -7.80
CA VAL A 712 23.83 -1.13 -8.92
C VAL A 712 25.28 -1.07 -9.42
N ASP A 713 26.02 -2.15 -9.18
CA ASP A 713 27.28 -2.46 -9.86
C ASP A 713 27.17 -3.81 -10.58
N LYS A 714 26.16 -3.92 -11.43
CA LYS A 714 25.79 -5.11 -12.20
C LYS A 714 25.29 -4.68 -13.57
N ASN A 715 25.64 -5.43 -14.61
CA ASN A 715 25.11 -5.20 -15.96
C ASN A 715 23.66 -5.72 -16.05
N LEU A 716 22.70 -4.88 -15.67
CA LEU A 716 21.28 -5.24 -15.74
C LEU A 716 20.71 -4.92 -17.12
N ARG A 717 19.97 -5.86 -17.71
CA ARG A 717 19.29 -5.66 -19.00
C ARG A 717 17.84 -6.10 -18.97
N TYR A 718 17.00 -5.44 -19.76
CA TYR A 718 15.59 -5.77 -20.01
C TYR A 718 14.83 -6.20 -18.72
N HIS A 719 14.35 -7.44 -18.66
CA HIS A 719 13.52 -7.94 -17.58
C HIS A 719 14.22 -7.89 -16.22
N GLY A 720 15.50 -8.27 -16.15
CA GLY A 720 16.29 -8.21 -14.92
C GLY A 720 16.45 -6.78 -14.40
N LEU A 721 16.60 -5.81 -15.31
CA LEU A 721 16.63 -4.38 -14.97
C LEU A 721 15.30 -3.93 -14.36
N LEU A 722 14.18 -4.19 -15.04
CA LEU A 722 12.87 -3.74 -14.57
C LEU A 722 12.46 -4.39 -13.24
N GLN A 723 12.75 -5.67 -13.05
CA GLN A 723 12.43 -6.41 -11.83
C GLN A 723 13.23 -5.88 -10.63
N ALA A 724 14.54 -5.67 -10.81
CA ALA A 724 15.42 -5.10 -9.80
C ALA A 724 15.00 -3.67 -9.44
N TYR A 725 14.77 -2.81 -10.43
CA TYR A 725 14.34 -1.42 -10.18
C TYR A 725 13.00 -1.40 -9.44
N SER A 726 12.06 -2.26 -9.83
CA SER A 726 10.74 -2.36 -9.19
C SER A 726 10.77 -2.86 -7.73
N ARG A 727 11.94 -3.15 -7.14
CA ARG A 727 12.05 -3.38 -5.69
C ARG A 727 11.88 -2.08 -4.89
N THR A 728 12.19 -0.92 -5.49
CA THR A 728 12.21 0.38 -4.78
C THR A 728 10.92 1.18 -4.90
N ASN A 729 10.08 0.91 -5.90
CA ASN A 729 8.94 1.76 -6.28
C ASN A 729 7.61 1.48 -5.54
N ARG A 730 7.65 0.77 -4.41
CA ARG A 730 6.45 0.51 -3.58
C ARG A 730 6.03 1.75 -2.80
N ILE A 731 4.74 2.07 -2.82
CA ILE A 731 4.14 3.17 -2.06
C ILE A 731 4.18 2.83 -0.57
N LEU A 732 4.50 3.82 0.27
CA LEU A 732 4.44 3.71 1.72
C LEU A 732 3.70 4.90 2.34
N ASN A 733 4.17 6.12 2.08
CA ASN A 733 3.70 7.38 2.66
C ASN A 733 4.20 8.56 1.81
N SER A 734 3.89 9.80 2.22
CA SER A 734 4.29 11.03 1.51
C SER A 734 5.81 11.27 1.48
N VAL A 735 6.57 10.66 2.41
CA VAL A 735 8.04 10.78 2.48
C VAL A 735 8.70 10.08 1.28
N LYS A 736 8.16 8.91 0.91
CA LYS A 736 8.68 8.08 -0.17
C LYS A 736 8.00 8.43 -1.50
N THR A 737 8.63 9.32 -2.26
CA THR A 737 8.08 9.87 -3.51
C THR A 737 8.52 9.12 -4.78
N TYR A 738 9.65 8.41 -4.75
CA TYR A 738 10.18 7.64 -5.87
C TYR A 738 11.01 6.45 -5.37
N GLY A 739 11.30 5.52 -6.29
CA GLY A 739 12.32 4.51 -6.12
C GLY A 739 13.68 5.03 -6.59
N ASN A 740 14.68 5.07 -5.71
CA ASN A 740 15.99 5.62 -6.00
C ASN A 740 16.94 4.55 -6.53
N ILE A 741 17.53 4.79 -7.69
CA ILE A 741 18.46 3.86 -8.34
C ILE A 741 19.77 4.59 -8.59
N VAL A 742 20.86 4.08 -8.01
CA VAL A 742 22.20 4.64 -8.17
C VAL A 742 23.08 3.62 -8.87
N CYS A 743 23.46 3.91 -10.11
CA CYS A 743 24.22 3.03 -10.98
C CYS A 743 25.70 3.46 -11.02
N PHE A 744 26.61 2.53 -10.74
CA PHE A 744 28.07 2.73 -10.87
C PHE A 744 28.62 2.23 -12.22
N ARG A 745 27.71 2.01 -13.17
CA ARG A 745 27.95 1.65 -14.57
C ARG A 745 27.01 2.47 -15.42
N ASN A 746 27.41 2.77 -16.65
CA ASN A 746 26.51 3.40 -17.61
C ASN A 746 25.47 2.39 -18.09
N LEU A 747 24.27 2.45 -17.50
CA LEU A 747 23.11 1.64 -17.91
C LEU A 747 22.05 2.50 -18.61
N GLU A 748 22.37 3.72 -19.04
CA GLU A 748 21.38 4.65 -19.59
C GLU A 748 20.68 4.09 -20.83
N ASP A 749 21.46 3.64 -21.81
CA ASP A 749 20.89 3.01 -23.02
C ASP A 749 20.11 1.74 -22.70
N ALA A 750 20.56 0.95 -21.72
CA ALA A 750 19.88 -0.27 -21.31
C ALA A 750 18.53 0.03 -20.63
N THR A 751 18.49 1.02 -19.73
CA THR A 751 17.27 1.53 -19.09
C THR A 751 16.30 2.08 -20.13
N ASN A 752 16.80 2.87 -21.08
CA ASN A 752 16.00 3.49 -22.13
C ASN A 752 15.35 2.44 -23.04
N LYS A 753 16.12 1.45 -23.50
CA LYS A 753 15.62 0.32 -24.30
C LYS A 753 14.62 -0.52 -23.51
N CYS A 754 14.87 -0.75 -22.22
CA CYS A 754 13.99 -1.50 -21.35
C CYS A 754 12.61 -0.82 -21.18
N LEU A 755 12.59 0.47 -20.87
CA LEU A 755 11.35 1.22 -20.67
C LEU A 755 10.55 1.37 -21.97
N ALA A 756 11.23 1.57 -23.11
CA ALA A 756 10.57 1.59 -24.41
C ALA A 756 9.93 0.24 -24.77
N LEU A 757 10.59 -0.87 -24.42
CA LEU A 757 10.07 -2.21 -24.69
C LEU A 757 8.89 -2.60 -23.79
N PHE A 758 8.97 -2.24 -22.50
CA PHE A 758 7.94 -2.58 -21.51
C PHE A 758 6.91 -1.46 -21.26
N GLY A 759 6.94 -0.42 -22.08
CA GLY A 759 6.02 0.71 -22.06
C GLY A 759 5.66 1.15 -23.48
N ASP A 760 5.49 2.45 -23.67
CA ASP A 760 5.28 3.13 -24.94
C ASP A 760 6.57 3.92 -25.31
N PRO A 761 6.87 4.22 -26.58
CA PRO A 761 7.94 5.18 -26.94
C PRO A 761 7.88 6.55 -26.19
N THR A 762 6.71 6.99 -25.72
CA THR A 762 6.53 8.18 -24.86
C THR A 762 6.79 7.93 -23.36
N ALA A 763 7.02 6.69 -22.93
CA ALA A 763 7.09 6.25 -21.53
C ALA A 763 8.23 6.84 -20.69
N LYS A 764 9.26 7.40 -21.34
CA LYS A 764 10.43 7.99 -20.65
C LYS A 764 10.03 9.07 -19.66
N GLY A 765 9.25 10.06 -20.11
CA GLY A 765 8.83 11.20 -19.26
C GLY A 765 7.85 10.82 -18.15
N VAL A 766 7.14 9.70 -18.31
CA VAL A 766 6.18 9.21 -17.32
C VAL A 766 6.89 8.39 -16.24
N SER A 767 7.87 7.56 -16.61
CA SER A 767 8.41 6.51 -15.71
C SER A 767 9.65 6.92 -14.92
N ILE A 768 10.48 7.80 -15.48
CA ILE A 768 11.68 8.35 -14.83
C ILE A 768 11.38 9.78 -14.39
N LEU A 769 11.94 10.20 -13.27
CA LEU A 769 11.94 11.62 -12.89
C LEU A 769 12.64 12.48 -13.94
N ARG A 770 12.17 13.71 -14.08
CA ARG A 770 12.82 14.73 -14.91
C ARG A 770 14.19 15.13 -14.31
N PRO A 771 15.07 15.78 -15.10
CA PRO A 771 16.30 16.36 -14.61
C PRO A 771 16.08 17.35 -13.45
N PHE A 772 17.16 17.69 -12.75
CA PHE A 772 17.12 18.62 -11.62
C PHE A 772 16.58 19.99 -12.05
N GLU A 773 17.03 20.48 -13.21
CA GLU A 773 16.72 21.79 -13.76
C GLU A 773 15.21 21.97 -13.99
N ASP A 774 14.53 20.97 -14.56
CA ASP A 774 13.07 21.00 -14.77
C ASP A 774 12.31 21.21 -13.45
N TYR A 775 12.72 20.57 -12.36
CA TYR A 775 12.06 20.71 -11.06
C TYR A 775 12.48 22.00 -10.32
N PHE A 776 13.67 22.51 -10.61
CA PHE A 776 14.21 23.70 -9.97
C PHE A 776 13.64 24.97 -10.63
N ASP A 777 13.70 25.05 -11.96
CA ASP A 777 13.35 26.23 -12.77
C ASP A 777 11.93 26.17 -13.36
N GLY A 778 11.33 24.99 -13.51
CA GLY A 778 10.04 24.81 -14.18
C GLY A 778 10.19 24.31 -15.62
N TYR A 779 9.11 23.78 -16.20
CA TYR A 779 9.14 23.23 -17.56
C TYR A 779 7.77 23.28 -18.24
N ASP A 780 7.77 23.28 -19.57
CA ASP A 780 6.56 23.16 -20.38
C ASP A 780 6.27 21.69 -20.71
N GLU A 781 5.09 21.21 -20.31
CA GLU A 781 4.60 19.89 -20.65
C GLU A 781 3.62 19.98 -21.83
N VAL A 782 3.86 19.16 -22.86
CA VAL A 782 2.91 18.99 -23.95
C VAL A 782 1.95 17.88 -23.55
N THR A 783 0.68 18.23 -23.36
CA THR A 783 -0.41 17.29 -23.10
C THR A 783 -1.32 17.24 -24.31
N GLU A 784 -1.85 16.07 -24.64
CA GLU A 784 -2.91 15.94 -25.65
C GLU A 784 -4.26 16.14 -24.96
N ASP A 785 -5.10 17.01 -25.53
CA ASP A 785 -6.47 17.16 -25.06
C ASP A 785 -7.35 15.96 -25.46
N GLU A 786 -8.60 15.94 -25.02
CA GLU A 786 -9.55 14.85 -25.32
C GLU A 786 -9.84 14.68 -26.83
N ASN A 787 -9.48 15.68 -27.66
CA ASN A 787 -9.65 15.68 -29.12
C ASN A 787 -8.35 15.36 -29.87
N GLY A 788 -7.22 15.16 -29.17
CA GLY A 788 -5.91 14.92 -29.75
C GLY A 788 -5.17 16.19 -30.20
N GLU A 789 -5.56 17.37 -29.71
CA GLU A 789 -4.84 18.62 -29.93
C GLU A 789 -3.76 18.80 -28.85
N GLU A 790 -2.54 19.14 -29.28
CA GLU A 790 -1.41 19.40 -28.38
C GLU A 790 -1.61 20.73 -27.63
N ARG A 791 -1.64 20.67 -26.30
CA ARG A 791 -1.68 21.80 -25.39
C ARG A 791 -0.36 21.89 -24.61
N GLN A 792 0.29 23.04 -24.66
CA GLN A 792 1.41 23.34 -23.78
C GLN A 792 0.88 23.87 -22.44
N GLU A 793 1.14 23.14 -21.38
CA GLU A 793 0.87 23.56 -19.99
C GLU A 793 2.21 23.77 -19.27
N HIS A 794 2.38 24.96 -18.69
CA HIS A 794 3.58 25.28 -17.93
C HIS A 794 3.48 24.76 -16.50
N VAL A 795 4.43 23.94 -16.10
CA VAL A 795 4.53 23.36 -14.76
C VAL A 795 5.57 24.14 -13.95
N LYS A 796 5.12 24.76 -12.86
CA LYS A 796 5.95 25.65 -12.03
C LYS A 796 7.12 24.93 -11.35
N GLY A 797 8.28 25.58 -11.38
CA GLY A 797 9.50 25.15 -10.70
C GLY A 797 9.58 25.56 -9.22
N TYR A 798 10.57 25.03 -8.51
CA TYR A 798 10.86 25.39 -7.12
C TYR A 798 11.09 26.89 -6.92
N THR A 799 11.85 27.52 -7.81
CA THR A 799 12.17 28.96 -7.77
C THR A 799 10.91 29.81 -7.91
N GLU A 800 10.04 29.48 -8.87
CA GLU A 800 8.77 30.18 -9.09
C GLU A 800 7.82 30.08 -7.89
N TYR A 801 7.70 28.89 -7.29
CA TYR A 801 6.92 28.72 -6.06
C TYR A 801 7.44 29.60 -4.93
N LEU A 802 8.77 29.75 -4.81
CA LEU A 802 9.38 30.61 -3.79
C LEU A 802 9.21 32.09 -4.06
N GLU A 803 9.26 32.51 -5.32
CA GLU A 803 8.97 33.89 -5.70
C GLU A 803 7.54 34.26 -5.33
N GLU A 804 6.55 33.43 -5.70
CA GLU A 804 5.15 33.64 -5.32
C GLU A 804 4.93 33.63 -3.80
N LEU A 805 5.64 32.76 -3.08
CA LEU A 805 5.56 32.72 -1.61
C LEU A 805 6.12 34.01 -1.01
N ARG A 806 7.28 34.50 -1.49
CA ARG A 806 7.93 35.72 -0.99
C ARG A 806 7.14 36.97 -1.32
N GLU A 807 6.43 37.00 -2.45
CA GLU A 807 5.50 38.07 -2.79
C GLU A 807 4.29 38.10 -1.86
N LEU A 808 3.79 36.92 -1.46
CA LEU A 808 2.64 36.79 -0.57
C LEU A 808 2.97 37.09 0.90
N ALA A 809 4.09 36.54 1.39
CA ALA A 809 4.56 36.72 2.76
C ALA A 809 6.08 36.52 2.85
N GLN A 810 6.78 37.51 3.39
CA GLN A 810 8.20 37.38 3.71
C GLN A 810 8.40 36.41 4.89
N PRO A 811 9.58 35.79 5.05
CA PRO A 811 9.86 34.90 6.17
C PRO A 811 9.54 35.57 7.52
N GLY A 812 8.68 34.94 8.32
CA GLY A 812 8.26 35.44 9.63
C GLY A 812 7.06 36.41 9.63
N GLU A 813 6.53 36.81 8.47
CA GLU A 813 5.33 37.64 8.36
C GLU A 813 4.07 36.78 8.18
N MET A 814 3.04 37.03 9.00
CA MET A 814 1.76 36.32 8.88
C MET A 814 0.93 36.88 7.70
N PRO A 815 0.33 36.01 6.86
CA PRO A 815 -0.57 36.46 5.81
C PRO A 815 -1.77 37.23 6.38
N LEU A 816 -2.10 38.37 5.75
CA LEU A 816 -3.03 39.36 6.29
C LEU A 816 -4.50 38.96 6.14
N THR A 817 -4.90 38.48 4.95
CA THR A 817 -6.29 38.09 4.68
C THR A 817 -6.49 36.58 4.73
N ASP A 818 -7.73 36.12 4.92
CA ASP A 818 -8.04 34.68 4.90
C ASP A 818 -7.81 34.04 3.52
N ALA A 819 -7.85 34.82 2.44
CA ALA A 819 -7.46 34.37 1.11
C ALA A 819 -5.94 34.16 1.02
N ASP A 820 -5.15 35.11 1.54
CA ASP A 820 -3.68 35.01 1.55
C ASP A 820 -3.22 33.84 2.42
N LYS A 821 -3.87 33.61 3.57
CA LYS A 821 -3.58 32.43 4.42
C LYS A 821 -3.78 31.13 3.66
N LYS A 822 -4.83 31.01 2.84
CA LYS A 822 -5.08 29.82 2.01
C LYS A 822 -4.04 29.66 0.91
N GLN A 823 -3.74 30.76 0.22
CA GLN A 823 -2.73 30.75 -0.83
C GLN A 823 -1.35 30.38 -0.26
N PHE A 824 -1.01 30.88 0.92
CA PHE A 824 0.22 30.51 1.64
C PHE A 824 0.28 29.01 1.91
N ILE A 825 -0.81 28.42 2.42
CA ILE A 825 -0.85 26.98 2.71
C ILE A 825 -0.66 26.16 1.43
N LYS A 826 -1.28 26.56 0.31
CA LYS A 826 -1.13 25.88 -0.98
C LYS A 826 0.30 26.00 -1.53
N LEU A 827 0.87 27.20 -1.52
CA LEU A 827 2.23 27.46 -2.01
C LEU A 827 3.27 26.74 -1.16
N PHE A 828 3.23 26.89 0.16
CA PHE A 828 4.20 26.26 1.05
C PHE A 828 4.08 24.74 1.07
N GLY A 829 2.86 24.19 0.97
CA GLY A 829 2.66 22.75 0.78
C GLY A 829 3.29 22.23 -0.52
N GLY A 830 3.19 23.00 -1.62
CA GLY A 830 3.89 22.72 -2.88
C GLY A 830 5.41 22.75 -2.74
N ILE A 831 5.94 23.78 -2.06
CA ILE A 831 7.37 23.93 -1.75
C ILE A 831 7.89 22.73 -0.95
N LEU A 832 7.17 22.28 0.08
CA LEU A 832 7.57 21.11 0.87
C LEU A 832 7.65 19.84 0.01
N LYS A 833 6.71 19.66 -0.94
CA LYS A 833 6.70 18.51 -1.86
C LYS A 833 7.90 18.55 -2.81
N ILE A 834 8.10 19.68 -3.50
CA ILE A 834 9.19 19.84 -4.47
C ILE A 834 10.54 19.78 -3.75
N ARG A 835 10.68 20.41 -2.59
CA ARG A 835 11.90 20.32 -1.78
C ARG A 835 12.20 18.88 -1.35
N ASN A 836 11.21 18.12 -0.89
CA ASN A 836 11.39 16.69 -0.55
C ASN A 836 11.79 15.81 -1.75
N LEU A 837 11.50 16.26 -2.98
CA LEU A 837 12.02 15.66 -4.20
C LEU A 837 13.47 16.10 -4.44
N LEU A 838 13.73 17.41 -4.42
CA LEU A 838 15.01 18.03 -4.72
C LEU A 838 16.13 17.65 -3.75
N THR A 839 15.85 17.42 -2.46
CA THR A 839 16.84 17.00 -1.44
C THR A 839 17.61 15.73 -1.79
N SER A 840 17.10 14.95 -2.73
CA SER A 840 17.80 13.77 -3.22
C SER A 840 18.82 14.02 -4.31
N PHE A 841 18.68 15.13 -5.05
CA PHE A 841 19.63 15.53 -6.07
C PHE A 841 20.87 16.12 -5.41
N ASP A 842 22.04 15.65 -5.85
CA ASP A 842 23.32 16.05 -5.24
C ASP A 842 23.56 17.56 -5.43
N GLN A 843 23.06 18.15 -6.52
CA GLN A 843 23.16 19.59 -6.79
C GLN A 843 22.39 20.47 -5.79
N PHE A 844 21.30 19.96 -5.20
CA PHE A 844 20.38 20.79 -4.42
C PHE A 844 20.99 21.31 -3.12
N ALA A 845 21.88 20.54 -2.49
CA ALA A 845 22.48 20.90 -1.21
C ALA A 845 23.26 22.23 -1.28
N GLU A 846 23.82 22.57 -2.45
CA GLU A 846 24.56 23.82 -2.68
C GLU A 846 23.70 24.94 -3.27
N GLN A 847 22.53 24.59 -3.83
CA GLN A 847 21.69 25.51 -4.61
C GLN A 847 20.37 25.88 -3.93
N ASP A 848 20.03 25.32 -2.75
CA ASP A 848 18.78 25.63 -2.04
C ASP A 848 18.69 27.14 -1.70
N PRO A 849 17.83 27.94 -2.39
CA PRO A 849 17.64 29.37 -2.10
C PRO A 849 16.97 29.66 -0.75
N LEU A 850 16.42 28.65 -0.07
CA LEU A 850 15.86 28.78 1.28
C LEU A 850 16.93 28.46 2.32
N SER A 851 17.22 29.42 3.19
CA SER A 851 18.03 29.14 4.37
C SER A 851 17.26 28.25 5.35
N GLU A 852 17.97 27.50 6.21
CA GLU A 852 17.34 26.71 7.27
C GLU A 852 16.43 27.57 8.17
N ARG A 853 16.82 28.83 8.40
CA ARG A 853 16.06 29.80 9.20
C ARG A 853 14.75 30.20 8.51
N ASP A 854 14.79 30.51 7.22
CA ASP A 854 13.58 30.90 6.49
C ASP A 854 12.59 29.74 6.40
N LEU A 855 13.10 28.52 6.21
CA LEU A 855 12.28 27.31 6.22
C LEU A 855 11.61 27.08 7.57
N GLN A 856 12.31 27.30 8.69
CA GLN A 856 11.73 27.24 10.03
C GLN A 856 10.63 28.28 10.20
N ASP A 857 10.90 29.54 9.82
CA ASP A 857 9.95 30.65 9.95
C ASP A 857 8.66 30.37 9.16
N TYR A 858 8.76 29.91 7.91
CA TYR A 858 7.59 29.52 7.12
C TYR A 858 6.88 28.29 7.68
N THR A 859 7.62 27.32 8.23
CA THR A 859 7.03 26.14 8.88
C THR A 859 6.23 26.54 10.13
N SER A 860 6.74 27.47 10.94
CA SER A 860 6.03 28.01 12.11
C SER A 860 4.74 28.73 11.72
N ILE A 861 4.76 29.52 10.63
CA ILE A 861 3.56 30.15 10.06
C ILE A 861 2.57 29.07 9.63
N TYR A 862 3.02 28.08 8.85
CA TYR A 862 2.19 26.99 8.34
C TYR A 862 1.47 26.21 9.44
N LEU A 863 2.18 25.87 10.53
CA LEU A 863 1.60 25.22 11.70
C LEU A 863 0.60 26.10 12.45
N SER A 864 0.88 27.40 12.54
CA SER A 864 -0.05 28.35 13.18
C SER A 864 -1.33 28.53 12.37
N LEU A 865 -1.24 28.55 11.04
CA LEU A 865 -2.40 28.57 10.15
C LEU A 865 -3.23 27.29 10.24
N ARG A 866 -2.60 26.15 10.52
CA ARG A 866 -3.32 24.90 10.81
C ARG A 866 -4.14 25.00 12.09
N ASP A 867 -3.57 25.56 13.14
CA ASP A 867 -4.27 25.69 14.42
C ASP A 867 -5.43 26.71 14.28
N TRP A 868 -5.20 27.82 13.58
CA TRP A 868 -6.27 28.73 13.15
C TRP A 868 -7.38 28.02 12.36
N ALA A 869 -7.02 27.16 11.39
CA ALA A 869 -8.01 26.43 10.60
C ALA A 869 -8.84 25.45 11.47
N LYS A 870 -8.22 24.81 12.47
CA LYS A 870 -8.91 23.93 13.41
C LYS A 870 -9.87 24.67 14.32
N GLU A 871 -9.46 25.79 14.91
CA GLU A 871 -10.31 26.61 15.80
C GLU A 871 -11.54 27.16 15.07
N ASN A 872 -11.40 27.54 13.80
CA ASN A 872 -12.52 27.97 12.97
C ASN A 872 -13.47 26.82 12.58
N ALA A 873 -12.97 25.59 12.45
CA ALA A 873 -13.80 24.43 12.18
C ALA A 873 -14.66 24.03 13.39
N GLU A 874 -14.19 24.28 14.62
CA GLU A 874 -14.92 23.96 15.86
C GLU A 874 -16.00 24.99 16.23
N SER A 875 -15.90 26.23 15.71
CA SER A 875 -16.80 27.34 16.03
C SER A 875 -18.09 27.40 15.20
N GLY A 876 -18.26 26.51 14.21
CA GLY A 876 -19.57 26.18 13.63
C GLY A 876 -20.20 27.21 12.68
N ASP A 877 -19.39 28.06 12.03
CA ASP A 877 -19.93 29.06 11.10
C ASP A 877 -20.40 28.43 9.78
N LYS A 878 -21.61 28.78 9.33
CA LYS A 878 -22.40 28.07 8.28
C LYS A 878 -21.89 28.23 6.85
N THR A 879 -20.74 28.85 6.65
CA THR A 879 -20.00 28.83 5.37
C THR A 879 -18.63 28.26 5.64
N ASN A 880 -18.52 26.93 5.55
CA ASN A 880 -17.24 26.25 5.70
C ASN A 880 -16.42 26.46 4.41
N ILE A 881 -15.66 27.55 4.37
CA ILE A 881 -14.73 27.91 3.28
C ILE A 881 -13.33 27.32 3.57
N ASN A 882 -13.12 26.62 4.69
CA ASN A 882 -11.82 26.03 5.09
C ASN A 882 -11.62 24.58 4.65
N ASP A 883 -12.63 23.97 4.01
CA ASP A 883 -12.66 22.58 3.54
C ASP A 883 -11.73 22.32 2.31
N ASP A 884 -11.20 23.37 1.67
CA ASP A 884 -10.31 23.23 0.51
C ASP A 884 -8.81 23.23 0.87
N ILE A 885 -8.45 23.10 2.16
CA ILE A 885 -7.08 23.30 2.65
C ILE A 885 -6.49 21.97 3.14
N GLU A 886 -5.49 21.45 2.43
CA GLU A 886 -4.74 20.26 2.84
C GLU A 886 -3.38 20.63 3.47
N PHE A 887 -3.06 20.04 4.63
CA PHE A 887 -1.79 20.24 5.32
C PHE A 887 -0.85 19.05 5.15
N GLU A 888 0.38 19.30 4.67
CA GLU A 888 1.42 18.29 4.46
C GLU A 888 2.17 17.94 5.75
N MET A 889 1.44 17.48 6.75
CA MET A 889 1.94 17.28 8.12
C MET A 889 3.07 16.26 8.24
N GLU A 890 3.08 15.24 7.38
CA GLU A 890 4.15 14.25 7.34
C GLU A 890 5.47 14.84 6.83
N LEU A 891 5.43 15.81 5.91
CA LEU A 891 6.62 16.50 5.40
C LEU A 891 7.15 17.51 6.42
N VAL A 892 6.26 18.20 7.14
CA VAL A 892 6.64 19.14 8.22
C VAL A 892 7.39 18.43 9.35
N LYS A 893 6.96 17.22 9.74
CA LYS A 893 7.64 16.39 10.75
C LYS A 893 9.06 15.96 10.36
N GLN A 894 9.46 16.12 9.09
CA GLN A 894 10.82 15.78 8.64
C GLN A 894 11.85 16.84 9.00
N VAL A 895 11.42 18.09 9.24
CA VAL A 895 12.30 19.23 9.56
C VAL A 895 12.58 19.29 11.07
N GLU A 896 12.31 18.20 11.79
CA GLU A 896 12.24 18.23 13.25
C GLU A 896 13.56 18.59 13.91
N VAL A 897 13.53 19.75 14.55
CA VAL A 897 14.37 20.06 15.68
C VAL A 897 13.99 19.12 16.82
N ASN A 898 14.91 18.23 17.20
CA ASN A 898 14.76 17.37 18.37
C ASN A 898 15.18 18.13 19.65
N ILE A 899 14.79 17.60 20.81
CA ILE A 899 15.14 18.23 22.09
C ILE A 899 16.67 18.30 22.28
N ASP A 900 17.41 17.32 21.75
CA ASP A 900 18.88 17.30 21.83
C ASP A 900 19.53 18.47 21.09
N TYR A 901 18.98 18.88 19.95
CA TYR A 901 19.43 20.06 19.21
C TYR A 901 19.11 21.35 19.97
N ILE A 902 17.94 21.43 20.61
CA ILE A 902 17.63 22.56 21.50
C ILE A 902 18.62 22.62 22.67
N LEU A 903 18.92 21.48 23.31
CA LEU A 903 19.91 21.41 24.39
C LEU A 903 21.31 21.75 23.92
N PHE A 904 21.67 21.37 22.69
CA PHE A 904 22.92 21.76 22.04
C PHE A 904 23.00 23.27 21.81
N LEU A 905 21.94 23.90 21.28
CA LEU A 905 21.86 25.37 21.14
C LEU A 905 21.99 26.06 22.49
N VAL A 906 21.32 25.53 23.53
CA VAL A 906 21.43 26.02 24.91
C VAL A 906 22.84 25.83 25.48
N GLN A 907 23.55 24.78 25.11
CA GLN A 907 24.95 24.57 25.49
C GLN A 907 25.89 25.58 24.82
N GLN A 908 25.62 25.96 23.56
CA GLN A 908 26.34 27.05 22.89
C GLN A 908 26.13 28.42 23.57
N MET A 909 24.97 28.66 24.19
CA MET A 909 24.69 29.89 24.97
C MET A 909 25.63 30.11 26.16
N GLN A 910 26.31 29.07 26.67
CA GLN A 910 27.21 29.19 27.82
C GLN A 910 28.60 29.75 27.47
N GLY A 911 28.94 29.86 26.17
CA GLY A 911 30.28 30.28 25.70
C GLY A 911 30.48 31.79 25.55
N ASP A 912 29.49 32.53 25.03
CA ASP A 912 29.62 33.98 24.79
C ASP A 912 28.32 34.72 25.16
N ARG A 913 28.39 35.65 26.11
CA ARG A 913 27.22 36.30 26.75
C ARG A 913 26.56 37.40 25.90
N ALA A 914 27.13 37.74 24.74
CA ALA A 914 26.67 38.87 23.93
C ALA A 914 25.34 38.61 23.20
N ASP A 915 24.97 37.35 22.92
CA ASP A 915 23.86 37.00 22.02
C ASP A 915 22.70 36.23 22.68
N ILE A 916 22.54 36.29 24.01
CA ILE A 916 21.51 35.55 24.77
C ILE A 916 20.09 35.84 24.26
N ALA A 917 19.79 37.08 23.89
CA ALA A 917 18.49 37.46 23.35
C ALA A 917 18.27 36.87 21.95
N GLU A 918 19.30 36.84 21.10
CA GLU A 918 19.21 36.32 19.73
C GLU A 918 19.11 34.78 19.73
N LEU A 919 19.88 34.09 20.58
CA LEU A 919 19.82 32.64 20.78
C LEU A 919 18.50 32.19 21.40
N THR A 920 17.93 32.94 22.35
CA THR A 920 16.59 32.65 22.90
C THR A 920 15.50 32.77 21.83
N ILE A 921 15.64 33.75 20.92
CA ILE A 921 14.75 33.88 19.76
C ILE A 921 14.93 32.69 18.81
N GLN A 922 16.16 32.27 18.52
CA GLN A 922 16.44 31.09 17.69
C GLN A 922 15.85 29.80 18.29
N ILE A 923 16.00 29.59 19.61
CA ILE A 923 15.43 28.43 20.30
C ILE A 923 13.90 28.44 20.26
N ASN A 924 13.26 29.59 20.52
CA ASN A 924 11.80 29.68 20.44
C ASN A 924 11.27 29.42 19.03
N LYS A 925 11.95 29.94 17.99
CA LYS A 925 11.62 29.65 16.59
C LYS A 925 11.78 28.17 16.25
N ALA A 926 12.88 27.56 16.69
CA ALA A 926 13.13 26.14 16.51
C ALA A 926 12.04 25.28 17.17
N ILE A 927 11.59 25.63 18.38
CA ILE A 927 10.47 24.98 19.06
C ILE A 927 9.14 25.18 18.29
N ASP A 928 8.84 26.41 17.85
CA ASP A 928 7.59 26.73 17.15
C ASP A 928 7.49 26.07 15.77
N SER A 929 8.64 25.75 15.16
CA SER A 929 8.75 25.01 13.89
C SER A 929 8.59 23.49 14.05
N SER A 930 8.63 22.97 15.28
CA SER A 930 8.53 21.54 15.58
C SER A 930 7.15 21.18 16.16
N PRO A 931 6.35 20.35 15.47
CA PRO A 931 5.02 19.93 15.95
C PRO A 931 5.07 19.26 17.32
N ASP A 932 6.12 18.47 17.59
CA ASP A 932 6.24 17.65 18.80
C ASP A 932 6.81 18.45 20.00
N LEU A 933 7.52 19.57 19.77
CA LEU A 933 8.08 20.43 20.82
C LEU A 933 7.20 21.62 21.18
N ARG A 934 6.29 22.05 20.29
CA ARG A 934 5.43 23.22 20.49
C ARG A 934 4.57 23.11 21.76
N ASP A 935 4.01 21.92 22.03
CA ASP A 935 3.24 21.63 23.25
C ASP A 935 4.10 21.65 24.53
N LYS A 936 5.42 21.66 24.39
CA LYS A 936 6.42 21.63 25.47
C LYS A 936 7.15 22.97 25.62
N LYS A 937 6.81 23.98 24.81
CA LYS A 937 7.48 25.30 24.77
C LYS A 937 7.63 25.94 26.15
N ASP A 938 6.56 25.99 26.92
CA ASP A 938 6.56 26.59 28.26
C ASP A 938 7.46 25.84 29.26
N LEU A 939 7.64 24.53 29.08
CA LEU A 939 8.55 23.73 29.90
C LEU A 939 10.01 24.04 29.53
N ILE A 940 10.30 24.10 28.24
CA ILE A 940 11.64 24.37 27.71
C ILE A 940 12.08 25.80 28.06
N ASN A 941 11.21 26.80 27.87
CA ASN A 941 11.54 28.19 28.21
C ASN A 941 11.82 28.39 29.70
N ARG A 942 11.02 27.79 30.58
CA ARG A 942 11.26 27.84 32.03
C ARG A 942 12.57 27.16 32.44
N PHE A 943 13.00 26.12 31.72
CA PHE A 943 14.31 25.52 31.93
C PHE A 943 15.45 26.45 31.50
N ILE A 944 15.33 27.06 30.32
CA ILE A 944 16.31 28.02 29.78
C ILE A 944 16.49 29.20 30.75
N GLU A 945 15.40 29.73 31.31
CA GLU A 945 15.44 30.78 32.32
C GLU A 945 16.10 30.35 33.65
N SER A 946 16.05 29.05 33.97
CA SER A 946 16.60 28.49 35.21
C SER A 946 18.09 28.12 35.15
N LEU A 947 18.69 28.17 33.95
CA LEU A 947 20.06 27.72 33.72
C LEU A 947 21.11 28.76 34.18
N THR A 948 22.15 28.26 34.86
CA THR A 948 23.33 29.04 35.25
C THR A 948 24.51 28.76 34.30
N PRO A 949 25.45 29.72 34.09
CA PRO A 949 26.67 29.47 33.31
C PRO A 949 27.50 28.30 33.89
N ASP A 950 28.20 27.54 33.04
CA ASP A 950 29.03 26.36 33.37
C ASP A 950 28.29 25.10 33.86
N SER A 951 27.04 24.90 33.40
CA SER A 951 26.25 23.71 33.76
C SER A 951 26.31 22.63 32.68
N GLN A 952 26.48 21.35 33.05
CA GLN A 952 26.19 20.23 32.14
C GLN A 952 24.69 20.22 31.81
N VAL A 953 24.34 20.81 30.67
CA VAL A 953 22.95 21.11 30.26
C VAL A 953 22.09 19.86 30.18
N THR A 954 22.64 18.76 29.63
CA THR A 954 21.90 17.50 29.40
C THR A 954 21.48 16.81 30.70
N ASP A 955 22.34 16.79 31.71
CA ASP A 955 22.03 16.14 33.00
C ASP A 955 21.07 16.99 33.83
N LYS A 956 21.27 18.31 33.85
CA LYS A 956 20.32 19.24 34.50
C LYS A 956 18.95 19.25 33.84
N TRP A 957 18.88 19.04 32.53
CA TRP A 957 17.60 18.90 31.82
C TRP A 957 16.82 17.69 32.32
N LYS A 958 17.48 16.52 32.46
CA LYS A 958 16.83 15.33 33.02
C LYS A 958 16.33 15.57 34.44
N GLU A 959 17.18 16.15 35.31
CA GLU A 959 16.79 16.49 36.69
C GLU A 959 15.61 17.46 36.74
N TYR A 960 15.60 18.48 35.88
CA TYR A 960 14.53 19.48 35.80
C TYR A 960 13.21 18.86 35.31
N VAL A 961 13.28 18.05 34.25
CA VAL A 961 12.12 17.35 33.68
C VAL A 961 11.53 16.40 34.72
N ASP A 962 12.34 15.64 35.45
CA ASP A 962 11.87 14.75 36.51
C ASP A 962 11.23 15.51 37.68
N ALA A 963 11.78 16.67 38.06
CA ALA A 963 11.23 17.51 39.10
C ALA A 963 9.87 18.14 38.72
N GLU A 964 9.75 18.70 37.51
CA GLU A 964 8.49 19.27 37.02
C GLU A 964 7.45 18.20 36.72
N LYS A 965 7.85 17.03 36.20
CA LYS A 965 7.00 15.85 36.02
C LYS A 965 6.35 15.44 37.35
N ARG A 966 7.15 15.33 38.42
CA ARG A 966 6.65 14.99 39.75
C ARG A 966 5.68 16.04 40.28
N LYS A 967 6.06 17.31 40.20
CA LYS A 967 5.24 18.44 40.68
C LYS A 967 3.91 18.57 39.96
N GLU A 968 3.89 18.38 38.63
CA GLU A 968 2.67 18.47 37.83
C GLU A 968 1.76 17.26 38.04
N PHE A 969 2.32 16.07 38.23
CA PHE A 969 1.55 14.89 38.65
C PHE A 969 0.90 15.09 40.02
N GLU A 970 1.66 15.52 41.03
CA GLU A 970 1.14 15.82 42.37
C GLU A 970 0.03 16.88 42.33
N ARG A 971 0.18 17.91 41.48
CA ARG A 971 -0.83 18.93 41.25
C ARG A 971 -2.11 18.35 40.66
N ILE A 972 -2.03 17.50 39.64
CA ILE A 972 -3.21 16.86 39.02
C ILE A 972 -3.93 15.97 40.03
N VAL A 973 -3.18 15.19 40.83
CA VAL A 973 -3.73 14.34 41.88
C VAL A 973 -4.44 15.18 42.95
N SER A 974 -3.84 16.28 43.38
CA SER A 974 -4.40 17.18 44.39
C SER A 974 -5.63 17.94 43.91
N GLU A 975 -5.55 18.58 42.73
CA GLU A 975 -6.61 19.41 42.14
C GLU A 975 -7.89 18.61 41.83
N GLU A 976 -7.74 17.38 41.33
CA GLU A 976 -8.88 16.54 40.95
C GLU A 976 -9.28 15.52 42.03
N HIS A 977 -8.56 15.52 43.17
CA HIS A 977 -8.73 14.60 44.29
C HIS A 977 -8.65 13.12 43.87
N LEU A 978 -7.63 12.78 43.06
CA LEU A 978 -7.41 11.42 42.59
C LEU A 978 -6.85 10.53 43.70
N LYS A 979 -7.03 9.22 43.58
CA LYS A 979 -6.37 8.25 44.47
C LYS A 979 -4.92 8.09 44.03
N GLU A 980 -3.99 8.61 44.83
CA GLU A 980 -2.57 8.72 44.50
C GLU A 980 -1.92 7.40 44.05
N GLY A 981 -2.10 6.30 44.79
CA GLY A 981 -1.52 4.99 44.44
C GLY A 981 -2.01 4.46 43.08
N PRO A 982 -3.33 4.27 42.88
CA PRO A 982 -3.89 3.88 41.58
C PRO A 982 -3.57 4.85 40.43
N ALA A 983 -3.51 6.17 40.71
CA ALA A 983 -3.16 7.17 39.71
C ALA A 983 -1.70 7.01 39.25
N LYS A 984 -0.79 6.69 40.17
CA LYS A 984 0.62 6.41 39.85
C LYS A 984 0.75 5.16 38.99
N GLU A 985 0.13 4.06 39.38
CA GLU A 985 0.13 2.78 38.65
C GLU A 985 -0.50 2.93 37.25
N PHE A 986 -1.57 3.73 37.13
CA PHE A 986 -2.21 4.03 35.86
C PHE A 986 -1.27 4.79 34.90
N ILE A 987 -0.50 5.74 35.41
CA ILE A 987 0.46 6.50 34.60
C ILE A 987 1.69 5.66 34.25
N GLU A 988 2.26 4.91 35.20
CA GLU A 988 3.35 3.95 34.94
C GLU A 988 2.95 2.98 33.83
N THR A 989 1.74 2.41 33.91
CA THR A 989 1.17 1.54 32.89
C THR A 989 0.96 2.27 31.55
N ALA A 990 0.54 3.53 31.57
CA ALA A 990 0.41 4.33 30.35
C ALA A 990 1.76 4.58 29.68
N TRP A 991 2.82 4.81 30.48
CA TRP A 991 4.20 4.97 30.01
C TRP A 991 4.75 3.69 29.40
N GLU A 992 4.60 2.54 30.08
CA GLU A 992 4.99 1.23 29.53
C GLU A 992 4.29 0.91 28.20
N ARG A 993 3.02 1.31 28.08
CA ARG A 993 2.20 1.11 26.88
C ARG A 993 2.48 2.15 25.78
N GLY A 994 3.08 3.29 26.13
CA GLY A 994 3.31 4.42 25.23
C GLY A 994 2.06 5.21 24.83
N TYR A 995 0.95 5.11 25.58
CA TYR A 995 -0.26 5.90 25.39
C TYR A 995 -1.16 5.89 26.65
N VAL A 996 -2.06 6.88 26.77
CA VAL A 996 -3.04 6.96 27.86
C VAL A 996 -4.33 6.20 27.49
N PRO A 997 -4.75 5.18 28.26
CA PRO A 997 -6.01 4.46 28.02
C PRO A 997 -7.24 5.37 28.15
N GLU A 998 -8.06 5.46 27.10
CA GLU A 998 -9.21 6.38 27.04
C GLU A 998 -10.51 5.82 27.66
N GLY A 999 -10.49 4.58 28.18
CA GLY A 999 -11.63 3.97 28.86
C GLY A 999 -11.30 2.62 29.52
N GLY A 1000 -12.06 2.27 30.57
CA GLY A 1000 -11.92 1.00 31.30
C GLY A 1000 -12.16 1.11 32.81
N LEU A 1001 -12.02 -0.02 33.52
CA LEU A 1001 -12.05 -0.07 34.99
C LEU A 1001 -10.85 0.66 35.61
N GLU A 1002 -9.72 0.73 34.89
CA GLU A 1002 -8.47 1.37 35.31
C GLU A 1002 -8.65 2.89 35.53
N LEU A 1003 -9.23 3.62 34.57
CA LEU A 1003 -9.51 5.06 34.70
C LEU A 1003 -10.59 5.36 35.76
N ASN A 1004 -11.51 4.43 35.98
CA ASN A 1004 -12.50 4.57 37.06
C ASN A 1004 -11.88 4.32 38.46
N ALA A 1005 -10.82 3.50 38.54
CA ALA A 1005 -10.19 3.15 39.81
C ALA A 1005 -9.48 4.35 40.46
N ILE A 1006 -8.94 5.26 39.64
CA ILE A 1006 -8.20 6.45 40.08
C ILE A 1006 -9.11 7.60 40.55
N MET A 1007 -10.41 7.54 40.26
CA MET A 1007 -11.38 8.60 40.57
C MET A 1007 -11.77 8.61 42.06
N PRO A 1008 -12.08 9.79 42.63
CA PRO A 1008 -12.69 9.90 43.96
C PRO A 1008 -14.10 9.29 43.96
N PRO A 1009 -14.62 8.87 45.13
CA PRO A 1009 -16.00 8.40 45.26
C PRO A 1009 -16.98 9.52 44.89
N ILE A 1010 -17.81 9.27 43.87
CA ILE A 1010 -18.88 10.18 43.44
C ILE A 1010 -20.22 9.54 43.82
N ASN A 1011 -21.13 10.31 44.43
CA ASN A 1011 -22.44 9.83 44.84
C ASN A 1011 -23.27 9.44 43.59
N PRO A 1012 -23.67 8.16 43.42
CA PRO A 1012 -24.43 7.70 42.26
C PRO A 1012 -25.85 8.26 42.16
N PHE A 1013 -26.36 8.89 43.21
CA PHE A 1013 -27.74 9.34 43.35
C PHE A 1013 -27.92 10.86 43.27
N ASP A 1014 -26.87 11.61 42.95
CA ASP A 1014 -26.95 13.06 42.75
C ASP A 1014 -27.18 13.39 41.25
N PRO A 1015 -28.37 13.87 40.86
CA PRO A 1015 -28.70 14.18 39.46
C PRO A 1015 -27.90 15.38 38.89
N ASN A 1016 -27.17 16.14 39.72
CA ASN A 1016 -26.28 17.21 39.28
C ASN A 1016 -24.79 16.78 39.17
N ALA A 1017 -24.46 15.54 39.54
CA ALA A 1017 -23.08 15.04 39.46
C ALA A 1017 -22.72 14.70 38.01
N ASN A 1018 -22.12 15.64 37.28
CA ASN A 1018 -21.59 15.44 35.92
C ASN A 1018 -20.35 14.52 35.93
N ARG A 1019 -20.56 13.23 36.21
CA ARG A 1019 -19.51 12.22 36.33
C ARG A 1019 -18.76 12.01 35.01
N GLU A 1020 -19.47 11.99 33.90
CA GLU A 1020 -18.90 11.82 32.57
C GLU A 1020 -18.06 13.03 32.16
N GLY A 1021 -18.52 14.25 32.44
CA GLY A 1021 -17.75 15.47 32.24
C GLY A 1021 -16.50 15.55 33.13
N LYS A 1022 -16.56 15.06 34.37
CA LYS A 1022 -15.37 15.00 35.24
C LYS A 1022 -14.37 13.94 34.76
N LEU A 1023 -14.84 12.79 34.29
CA LEU A 1023 -13.98 11.77 33.66
C LEU A 1023 -13.26 12.31 32.42
N GLN A 1024 -13.98 12.99 31.53
CA GLN A 1024 -13.39 13.63 30.35
C GLN A 1024 -12.38 14.72 30.73
N LYS A 1025 -12.67 15.51 31.77
CA LYS A 1025 -11.74 16.53 32.28
C LYS A 1025 -10.45 15.93 32.85
N VAL A 1026 -10.57 14.88 33.68
CA VAL A 1026 -9.41 14.17 34.26
C VAL A 1026 -8.60 13.49 33.15
N LEU A 1027 -9.27 12.81 32.21
CA LEU A 1027 -8.62 12.19 31.06
C LEU A 1027 -7.87 13.24 30.20
N GLY A 1028 -8.48 14.39 29.95
CA GLY A 1028 -7.85 15.51 29.25
C GLY A 1028 -6.58 16.01 29.97
N LYS A 1029 -6.63 16.17 31.30
CA LYS A 1029 -5.45 16.54 32.11
C LYS A 1029 -4.35 15.48 32.07
N ILE A 1030 -4.69 14.20 32.16
CA ILE A 1030 -3.70 13.10 32.10
C ILE A 1030 -3.11 12.96 30.69
N LYS A 1031 -3.91 13.11 29.63
CA LYS A 1031 -3.40 13.14 28.25
C LYS A 1031 -2.47 14.32 28.02
N GLY A 1032 -2.82 15.50 28.53
CA GLY A 1032 -1.95 16.68 28.48
C GLY A 1032 -0.62 16.44 29.21
N PHE A 1033 -0.67 15.86 30.41
CA PHE A 1033 0.52 15.45 31.16
C PHE A 1033 1.38 14.43 30.39
N PHE A 1034 0.75 13.40 29.84
CA PHE A 1034 1.43 12.36 29.05
C PHE A 1034 2.11 12.94 27.82
N GLY A 1035 1.40 13.72 27.00
CA GLY A 1035 1.97 14.35 25.79
C GLY A 1035 3.12 15.31 26.11
N LYS A 1036 3.06 15.98 27.27
CA LYS A 1036 4.09 16.93 27.69
C LYS A 1036 5.40 16.24 28.13
N PHE A 1037 5.34 15.12 28.85
CA PHE A 1037 6.52 14.53 29.49
C PHE A 1037 7.02 13.20 28.88
N PHE A 1038 6.16 12.41 28.22
CA PHE A 1038 6.50 11.04 27.80
C PHE A 1038 7.77 10.97 26.93
N GLU A 1039 7.85 11.80 25.89
CA GLU A 1039 8.99 11.78 24.95
C GLU A 1039 10.26 12.43 25.53
N ILE A 1040 10.11 13.45 26.39
CA ILE A 1040 11.25 14.19 26.96
C ILE A 1040 11.92 13.38 28.08
N ALA A 1041 11.15 12.60 28.83
CA ALA A 1041 11.64 11.76 29.92
C ALA A 1041 12.27 10.43 29.43
N GLY A 1042 12.46 10.26 28.12
CA GLY A 1042 13.04 9.03 27.55
C GLY A 1042 12.18 7.78 27.76
N GLY A 1043 10.87 7.94 27.98
CA GLY A 1043 9.95 6.82 28.24
C GLY A 1043 9.97 6.29 29.68
N GLU A 1044 10.61 6.97 30.63
CA GLU A 1044 10.60 6.62 32.05
C GLU A 1044 9.69 7.57 32.87
N PHE A 1045 8.82 7.00 33.70
CA PHE A 1045 7.95 7.75 34.63
C PHE A 1045 8.56 7.83 36.02
#